data_AF-A0A2N2PDF4-F1
#
_entry.id   AF-A0A2N2PDF4-F1
#
_cell.length_a   1.000
_cell.length_b   1.000
_cell.length_c   1.000
_cell.angle_alpha   90.00
_cell.angle_beta   90.00
_cell.angle_gamma   90.00
#
_symmetry.space_group_name_H-M   'P 1'
#
loop_
_entity.id
_entity.type
_entity.pdbx_description
1 polymer ?
#
loop_
_entity_poly.entity_id
_entity_poly.type
_entity_poly.pdbx_seq_one_letter_code
_entity_poly.pdbx_strand_id
1 'polypeptide(L)'
;MIMNILSSDNPQGGRIRLEHIGDESGGEFVVYWMATALRSAENPALEAAAAFALDRGLPFLIYQGVFASSPHASDRHIAFVAEGIPALHQALVERGMRHLVHIVRDREIEVPPEMLGLFKRAGLIVTEDFPCEPYPVWREKLAASSGRPVYVVDTACILPMQIVGHPSDRASQFRKSTATRRAGWIDQMIHLSDTPAQWSGDPGFESAEITDEKIPGLLASMQIDHSVGRVHDIRGGEATALNRWRAFLDGPLDRYAEDRADAAMPHAVSGLSPYLHHGMIASWQIAREARDSNTAGASKFLDELTVWREMSYCFCRYHAEHDTLEALPPWAREALFHQANHRRSRPSLDEIERGLTGDPLFDLVQQSLVRHGTLHNNVRMTWGKCIASWMQDAGEGLQLALDLNNRYALDGSDPNSIGGVQWCFGLFDSPQPQATLRLGTVRARSSEAHLRRLNVMDFTIWVKRPRGGVADCLVIGAGMAGLSAARTLADHGVQTVLLDKARGVGGRMATRRFEGGVFDHGAQFFTVRDPVFGRNVLNLADAGVISRWGFGFSGADVGDDSDHHTRFRGTRGMTQGPKYLAQDLEVHLQVKADRIARTSKGWEVFAGEDASWHGKSLILTMPMPQVVELLAASDLITDELQEKLGPITYYPCIALLAILEGPSGLPDPGAIKLSANTGPIAWIADNHMKGISPNAHAVTIHAQPDFSAEHYGWTDEQLAPVMAAAAMPYLASPIKKQILRRWKFSLPKTLSTQPILPVQQYPPLVVAGDGLGGPRIEGAALSGYAAAGWLLSLP
;
A
#
# COMPACT_ATOMS: atom_id res chain seq x y z
N MET A 1 15.96 -35.00 -22.71
CA MET A 1 16.69 -33.79 -23.16
C MET A 1 16.38 -32.59 -22.26
N ILE A 2 15.10 -32.23 -22.04
CA ILE A 2 14.69 -31.16 -21.12
C ILE A 2 15.11 -31.43 -19.67
N MET A 3 14.95 -32.65 -19.15
CA MET A 3 15.48 -33.02 -17.84
C MET A 3 17.02 -32.87 -17.72
N ASN A 4 17.79 -32.92 -18.81
CA ASN A 4 19.25 -32.64 -18.74
C ASN A 4 19.56 -31.13 -18.77
N ILE A 5 18.67 -30.32 -19.35
CA ILE A 5 18.73 -28.85 -19.31
C ILE A 5 18.27 -28.33 -17.94
N LEU A 6 17.41 -29.10 -17.27
CA LEU A 6 16.72 -28.69 -16.06
C LEU A 6 17.25 -29.34 -14.76
N SER A 7 17.77 -30.58 -14.78
CA SER A 7 18.14 -31.33 -13.57
C SER A 7 19.57 -31.08 -13.05
N SER A 8 19.76 -31.45 -11.79
CA SER A 8 21.02 -31.42 -11.04
C SER A 8 22.09 -32.40 -11.54
N ASP A 9 21.75 -33.38 -12.38
CA ASP A 9 22.68 -34.38 -12.91
C ASP A 9 23.50 -33.87 -14.11
N ASN A 10 23.27 -32.61 -14.51
CA ASN A 10 24.19 -31.88 -15.38
C ASN A 10 25.49 -31.60 -14.60
N PRO A 11 26.68 -32.00 -15.10
CA PRO A 11 27.97 -31.73 -14.45
C PRO A 11 28.29 -30.22 -14.28
N GLN A 12 27.46 -29.31 -14.82
CA GLN A 12 27.53 -27.86 -14.60
C GLN A 12 26.46 -27.28 -13.64
N GLY A 13 25.55 -28.09 -13.09
CA GLY A 13 24.38 -27.64 -12.32
C GLY A 13 23.20 -27.22 -13.21
N GLY A 14 21.97 -27.53 -12.80
CA GLY A 14 20.73 -27.19 -13.53
C GLY A 14 20.05 -25.90 -13.06
N ARG A 15 18.86 -25.61 -13.61
CA ARG A 15 17.95 -24.53 -13.14
C ARG A 15 17.03 -24.96 -12.00
N ILE A 16 16.80 -26.26 -11.85
CA ILE A 16 15.93 -26.82 -10.81
C ILE A 16 16.77 -27.15 -9.57
N ARG A 17 16.21 -26.84 -8.40
CA ARG A 17 16.75 -27.25 -7.11
C ARG A 17 15.64 -27.84 -6.24
N LEU A 18 15.97 -28.90 -5.51
CA LEU A 18 15.10 -29.41 -4.45
C LEU A 18 15.22 -28.47 -3.23
N GLU A 19 14.13 -27.80 -2.87
CA GLU A 19 14.05 -26.91 -1.70
C GLU A 19 13.69 -27.71 -0.46
N HIS A 20 12.72 -28.60 -0.57
CA HIS A 20 12.21 -29.39 0.55
C HIS A 20 12.07 -30.86 0.18
N ILE A 21 12.62 -31.73 1.02
CA ILE A 21 12.42 -33.18 0.93
C ILE A 21 11.08 -33.51 1.60
N GLY A 22 10.17 -34.15 0.88
CA GLY A 22 8.87 -34.56 1.39
C GLY A 22 8.47 -35.96 0.93
N ASP A 23 7.25 -36.38 1.24
CA ASP A 23 6.70 -37.68 0.85
C ASP A 23 6.31 -37.69 -0.63
N GLU A 24 7.03 -38.49 -1.41
CA GLU A 24 6.80 -38.68 -2.84
C GLU A 24 5.69 -39.70 -3.15
N SER A 25 5.16 -40.40 -2.14
CA SER A 25 4.18 -41.48 -2.34
C SER A 25 2.73 -40.97 -2.41
N GLY A 26 1.89 -41.67 -3.19
CA GLY A 26 0.42 -41.49 -3.16
C GLY A 26 -0.12 -40.13 -3.59
N GLY A 27 0.59 -39.40 -4.47
CA GLY A 27 0.13 -38.12 -5.02
C GLY A 27 -0.89 -38.26 -6.17
N GLU A 28 -1.84 -37.33 -6.26
CA GLU A 28 -2.88 -37.32 -7.30
C GLU A 28 -2.47 -36.57 -8.57
N PHE A 29 -1.54 -35.62 -8.47
CA PHE A 29 -1.08 -34.75 -9.56
C PHE A 29 0.25 -34.06 -9.22
N VAL A 30 0.90 -33.49 -10.22
CA VAL A 30 1.96 -32.48 -10.05
C VAL A 30 1.34 -31.09 -10.10
N VAL A 31 1.69 -30.23 -9.14
CA VAL A 31 1.23 -28.83 -9.15
C VAL A 31 2.37 -27.87 -9.45
N TYR A 32 2.14 -26.97 -10.41
CA TYR A 32 2.92 -25.76 -10.55
C TYR A 32 2.22 -24.63 -9.80
N TRP A 33 2.83 -24.19 -8.70
CA TRP A 33 2.48 -22.92 -8.07
C TRP A 33 3.18 -21.79 -8.81
N MET A 34 2.42 -21.14 -9.70
CA MET A 34 2.85 -19.99 -10.47
C MET A 34 2.76 -18.74 -9.61
N ALA A 35 3.91 -18.17 -9.24
CA ALA A 35 3.99 -17.01 -8.36
C ALA A 35 4.59 -15.79 -9.05
N THR A 36 5.75 -15.93 -9.70
CA THR A 36 6.51 -14.80 -10.27
C THR A 36 6.80 -14.91 -11.76
N ALA A 37 6.52 -16.03 -12.42
CA ALA A 37 6.67 -16.19 -13.86
C ALA A 37 5.31 -16.21 -14.57
N LEU A 38 4.62 -15.05 -14.59
CA LEU A 38 3.26 -14.90 -15.11
C LEU A 38 3.20 -14.85 -16.65
N ARG A 39 3.70 -15.90 -17.30
CA ARG A 39 3.74 -16.07 -18.75
C ARG A 39 3.56 -17.53 -19.15
N SER A 40 3.00 -17.71 -20.33
CA SER A 40 2.77 -19.03 -20.94
C SER A 40 3.94 -19.48 -21.80
N ALA A 41 4.67 -18.56 -22.43
CA ALA A 41 5.80 -18.87 -23.29
C ALA A 41 7.12 -18.82 -22.53
N GLU A 42 8.00 -19.76 -22.87
CA GLU A 42 9.34 -19.90 -22.29
C GLU A 42 9.34 -19.68 -20.77
N ASN A 43 8.60 -20.53 -20.06
CA ASN A 43 8.53 -20.52 -18.61
C ASN A 43 9.18 -21.81 -18.06
N PRO A 44 10.40 -21.75 -17.50
CA PRO A 44 11.11 -22.96 -17.09
C PRO A 44 10.44 -23.70 -15.94
N ALA A 45 9.73 -23.02 -15.04
CA ALA A 45 9.00 -23.66 -13.95
C ALA A 45 7.79 -24.44 -14.49
N LEU A 46 7.06 -23.84 -15.44
CA LEU A 46 5.96 -24.50 -16.15
C LEU A 46 6.44 -25.77 -16.87
N GLU A 47 7.50 -25.65 -17.68
CA GLU A 47 8.04 -26.79 -18.43
C GLU A 47 8.64 -27.86 -17.51
N ALA A 48 9.27 -27.47 -16.39
CA ALA A 48 9.77 -28.40 -15.38
C ALA A 48 8.65 -29.21 -14.73
N ALA A 49 7.58 -28.53 -14.30
CA ALA A 49 6.43 -29.17 -13.67
C ALA A 49 5.71 -30.13 -14.62
N ALA A 50 5.53 -29.72 -15.88
CA ALA A 50 4.96 -30.59 -16.91
C ALA A 50 5.85 -31.81 -17.19
N ALA A 51 7.18 -31.62 -17.24
CA ALA A 51 8.12 -32.74 -17.42
C ALA A 51 8.09 -33.72 -16.23
N PHE A 52 8.01 -33.22 -15.00
CA PHE A 52 7.85 -34.07 -13.81
C PHE A 52 6.53 -34.85 -13.82
N ALA A 53 5.44 -34.26 -14.31
CA ALA A 53 4.15 -34.91 -14.45
C ALA A 53 4.22 -36.08 -15.44
N LEU A 54 4.83 -35.88 -16.62
CA LEU A 54 5.04 -36.93 -17.62
C LEU A 54 5.93 -38.05 -17.09
N ASP A 55 7.06 -37.70 -16.46
CA ASP A 55 8.02 -38.66 -15.91
C ASP A 55 7.38 -39.58 -14.85
N ARG A 56 6.48 -39.04 -14.03
CA ARG A 56 5.76 -39.78 -12.98
C ARG A 56 4.44 -40.40 -13.44
N GLY A 57 4.02 -40.16 -14.69
CA GLY A 57 2.70 -40.56 -15.17
C GLY A 57 1.54 -39.96 -14.38
N LEU A 58 1.74 -38.78 -13.78
CA LEU A 58 0.73 -38.07 -12.99
C LEU A 58 0.06 -36.97 -13.81
N PRO A 59 -1.22 -36.66 -13.55
CA PRO A 59 -1.87 -35.47 -14.05
C PRO A 59 -1.17 -34.17 -13.62
N PHE A 60 -1.42 -33.08 -14.33
CA PHE A 60 -0.82 -31.76 -14.10
C PHE A 60 -1.87 -30.69 -13.79
N LEU A 61 -1.50 -29.74 -12.91
CA LEU A 61 -2.31 -28.61 -12.50
C LEU A 61 -1.46 -27.34 -12.34
N ILE A 62 -1.98 -26.20 -12.78
CA ILE A 62 -1.40 -24.88 -12.52
C ILE A 62 -2.27 -24.16 -11.50
N TYR A 63 -1.66 -23.71 -10.41
CA TYR A 63 -2.29 -22.89 -9.38
C TYR A 63 -1.62 -21.50 -9.36
N GLN A 64 -2.42 -20.45 -9.52
CA GLN A 64 -2.01 -19.06 -9.34
C GLN A 64 -2.81 -18.44 -8.19
N GLY A 65 -2.10 -17.95 -7.18
CA GLY A 65 -2.72 -17.21 -6.07
C GLY A 65 -2.53 -15.70 -6.20
N VAL A 66 -3.55 -14.93 -5.85
CA VAL A 66 -3.50 -13.47 -5.73
C VAL A 66 -3.72 -13.11 -4.27
N PHE A 67 -2.67 -12.69 -3.58
CA PHE A 67 -2.62 -12.61 -2.12
C PHE A 67 -2.62 -11.17 -1.60
N ALA A 68 -3.53 -10.89 -0.65
CA ALA A 68 -3.53 -9.65 0.12
C ALA A 68 -2.43 -9.61 1.21
N SER A 69 -1.84 -10.76 1.55
CA SER A 69 -0.81 -10.91 2.59
C SER A 69 0.60 -10.50 2.15
N SER A 70 0.79 -10.08 0.89
CA SER A 70 2.08 -9.51 0.49
C SER A 70 2.30 -8.17 1.21
N PRO A 71 3.49 -7.89 1.77
CA PRO A 71 3.73 -6.71 2.62
C PRO A 71 3.34 -5.36 1.99
N HIS A 72 3.45 -5.25 0.66
CA HIS A 72 3.13 -4.04 -0.09
C HIS A 72 1.89 -4.20 -0.97
N ALA A 73 1.05 -5.21 -0.75
CA ALA A 73 -0.16 -5.43 -1.53
C ALA A 73 -1.05 -4.17 -1.55
N SER A 74 -1.36 -3.70 -2.75
CA SER A 74 -2.15 -2.49 -2.99
C SER A 74 -2.99 -2.62 -4.25
N ASP A 75 -3.93 -1.70 -4.45
CA ASP A 75 -4.74 -1.66 -5.67
C ASP A 75 -3.87 -1.65 -6.93
N ARG A 76 -2.73 -0.95 -6.87
CA ARG A 76 -1.74 -0.89 -7.94
C ARG A 76 -1.18 -2.26 -8.32
N HIS A 77 -0.59 -2.93 -7.34
CA HIS A 77 0.14 -4.18 -7.57
C HIS A 77 -0.81 -5.32 -7.92
N ILE A 78 -1.93 -5.41 -7.20
CA ILE A 78 -2.94 -6.45 -7.46
C ILE A 78 -3.60 -6.24 -8.82
N ALA A 79 -3.92 -5.00 -9.21
CA ALA A 79 -4.48 -4.73 -10.54
C ALA A 79 -3.50 -5.15 -11.65
N PHE A 80 -2.22 -4.79 -11.53
CA PHE A 80 -1.23 -5.12 -12.56
C PHE A 80 -1.10 -6.64 -12.76
N VAL A 81 -1.11 -7.42 -11.68
CA VAL A 81 -1.16 -8.89 -11.78
C VAL A 81 -2.48 -9.37 -12.39
N ALA A 82 -3.62 -8.87 -11.90
CA ALA A 82 -4.95 -9.29 -12.33
C ALA A 82 -5.21 -9.01 -13.82
N GLU A 83 -4.73 -7.90 -14.36
CA GLU A 83 -4.83 -7.55 -15.78
C GLU A 83 -4.14 -8.57 -16.70
N GLY A 84 -3.11 -9.27 -16.22
CA GLY A 84 -2.39 -10.27 -17.00
C GLY A 84 -3.06 -11.65 -17.01
N ILE A 85 -3.93 -11.94 -16.03
CA ILE A 85 -4.54 -13.27 -15.84
C ILE A 85 -5.38 -13.74 -17.03
N PRO A 86 -6.25 -12.92 -17.66
CA PRO A 86 -7.14 -13.43 -18.71
C PRO A 86 -6.39 -14.00 -19.92
N ALA A 87 -5.43 -13.24 -20.45
CA ALA A 87 -4.63 -13.66 -21.61
C ALA A 87 -3.74 -14.87 -21.27
N LEU A 88 -3.15 -14.88 -20.07
CA LEU A 88 -2.35 -16.01 -19.58
C LEU A 88 -3.21 -17.28 -19.44
N HIS A 89 -4.39 -17.16 -18.83
CA HIS A 89 -5.32 -18.27 -18.68
C HIS A 89 -5.71 -18.86 -20.04
N GLN A 90 -6.07 -18.01 -20.99
CA GLN A 90 -6.38 -18.45 -22.35
C GLN A 90 -5.21 -19.20 -23.00
N ALA A 91 -4.00 -18.64 -22.95
CA ALA A 91 -2.82 -19.27 -23.54
C ALA A 91 -2.48 -20.64 -22.91
N LEU A 92 -2.69 -20.80 -21.60
CA LEU A 92 -2.50 -22.09 -20.92
C LEU A 92 -3.59 -23.12 -21.31
N VAL A 93 -4.84 -22.68 -21.45
CA VAL A 93 -5.95 -23.54 -21.90
C VAL A 93 -5.73 -24.00 -23.35
N GLU A 94 -5.26 -23.11 -24.23
CA GLU A 94 -4.88 -23.46 -25.62
C GLU A 94 -3.75 -24.48 -25.69
N ARG A 95 -2.85 -24.48 -24.70
CA ARG A 95 -1.83 -25.52 -24.50
C ARG A 95 -2.37 -26.81 -23.87
N GLY A 96 -3.68 -26.92 -23.63
CA GLY A 96 -4.27 -28.09 -23.00
C GLY A 96 -3.92 -28.22 -21.51
N MET A 97 -3.68 -27.13 -20.80
CA MET A 97 -3.36 -27.11 -19.37
C MET A 97 -4.50 -26.51 -18.54
N ARG A 98 -4.74 -27.06 -17.34
CA ARG A 98 -5.74 -26.52 -16.40
C ARG A 98 -5.09 -25.47 -15.49
N HIS A 99 -5.64 -24.25 -15.51
CA HIS A 99 -5.18 -23.13 -14.69
C HIS A 99 -6.27 -22.68 -13.70
N LEU A 100 -5.96 -22.69 -12.41
CA LEU A 100 -6.83 -22.23 -11.33
C LEU A 100 -6.31 -20.93 -10.73
N VAL A 101 -7.21 -19.98 -10.53
CA VAL A 101 -6.92 -18.66 -9.92
C VAL A 101 -7.59 -18.59 -8.57
N HIS A 102 -6.81 -18.41 -7.50
CA HIS A 102 -7.31 -18.30 -6.13
C HIS A 102 -7.11 -16.89 -5.59
N ILE A 103 -8.20 -16.24 -5.15
CA ILE A 103 -8.16 -14.90 -4.55
C ILE A 103 -8.15 -15.00 -3.03
N VAL A 104 -7.04 -14.61 -2.41
CA VAL A 104 -6.84 -14.60 -0.96
C VAL A 104 -6.98 -13.17 -0.45
N ARG A 105 -8.16 -12.87 0.10
CA ARG A 105 -8.56 -11.50 0.46
C ARG A 105 -7.99 -11.03 1.79
N ASP A 106 -7.65 -11.96 2.68
CA ASP A 106 -7.18 -11.67 4.02
C ASP A 106 -5.65 -11.58 4.02
N ARG A 107 -5.13 -10.34 4.04
CA ARG A 107 -4.39 -9.88 5.21
C ARG A 107 -3.38 -10.82 5.84
N GLU A 108 -3.89 -11.48 6.85
CA GLU A 108 -3.16 -12.26 7.83
C GLU A 108 -2.95 -13.71 7.35
N ILE A 109 -3.48 -14.07 6.17
CA ILE A 109 -3.42 -15.42 5.61
C ILE A 109 -2.34 -15.50 4.52
N GLU A 110 -1.18 -16.01 4.90
CA GLU A 110 -0.08 -16.31 3.97
C GLU A 110 -0.25 -17.64 3.23
N VAL A 111 -0.77 -18.66 3.93
CA VAL A 111 -1.05 -20.00 3.36
C VAL A 111 -2.51 -20.36 3.64
N PRO A 112 -3.41 -20.16 2.66
CA PRO A 112 -4.83 -20.46 2.81
C PRO A 112 -5.11 -21.94 3.08
N PRO A 113 -6.09 -22.28 3.93
CA PRO A 113 -6.50 -23.66 4.16
C PRO A 113 -6.83 -24.44 2.88
N GLU A 114 -7.46 -23.78 1.90
CA GLU A 114 -7.83 -24.35 0.61
C GLU A 114 -6.59 -24.67 -0.24
N MET A 115 -5.61 -23.76 -0.27
CA MET A 115 -4.32 -23.98 -0.92
C MET A 115 -3.59 -25.16 -0.27
N LEU A 116 -3.52 -25.18 1.06
CA LEU A 116 -2.85 -26.26 1.80
C LEU A 116 -3.53 -27.61 1.59
N GLY A 117 -4.87 -27.65 1.61
CA GLY A 117 -5.66 -28.85 1.35
C GLY A 117 -5.42 -29.40 -0.06
N LEU A 118 -5.36 -28.54 -1.06
CA LEU A 118 -5.00 -28.91 -2.43
C LEU A 118 -3.57 -29.47 -2.50
N PHE A 119 -2.60 -28.78 -1.91
CA PHE A 119 -1.17 -29.11 -2.06
C PHE A 119 -0.78 -30.37 -1.30
N LYS A 120 -1.49 -30.73 -0.22
CA LYS A 120 -1.33 -32.04 0.46
C LYS A 120 -1.67 -33.23 -0.44
N ARG A 121 -2.49 -33.06 -1.48
CA ARG A 121 -2.82 -34.12 -2.45
C ARG A 121 -1.83 -34.22 -3.62
N ALA A 122 -0.98 -33.21 -3.81
CA ALA A 122 0.01 -33.23 -4.87
C ALA A 122 1.10 -34.29 -4.59
N GLY A 123 1.60 -34.97 -5.62
CA GLY A 123 2.78 -35.83 -5.52
C GLY A 123 4.08 -35.03 -5.42
N LEU A 124 4.10 -33.84 -6.00
CA LEU A 124 5.16 -32.86 -5.85
C LEU A 124 4.67 -31.45 -6.22
N ILE A 125 5.38 -30.46 -5.71
CA ILE A 125 5.13 -29.04 -5.95
C ILE A 125 6.33 -28.45 -6.69
N VAL A 126 6.07 -27.70 -7.75
CA VAL A 126 7.07 -26.87 -8.44
C VAL A 126 6.68 -25.41 -8.31
N THR A 127 7.66 -24.53 -8.09
CA THR A 127 7.46 -23.07 -8.06
C THR A 127 8.75 -22.34 -8.44
N GLU A 128 8.75 -21.02 -8.47
CA GLU A 128 9.92 -20.22 -8.85
C GLU A 128 10.91 -19.99 -7.68
N ASP A 129 12.21 -19.99 -7.98
CA ASP A 129 13.28 -19.60 -7.05
C ASP A 129 13.45 -18.07 -7.06
N PHE A 130 12.52 -17.37 -6.42
CA PHE A 130 12.61 -15.91 -6.20
C PHE A 130 13.15 -15.61 -4.79
N PRO A 131 14.22 -14.80 -4.65
CA PRO A 131 14.96 -14.68 -3.40
C PRO A 131 14.45 -13.62 -2.41
N CYS A 132 13.49 -12.76 -2.80
CA CYS A 132 12.99 -11.70 -1.94
C CYS A 132 11.58 -12.01 -1.41
N GLU A 133 11.25 -11.44 -0.25
CA GLU A 133 9.93 -11.56 0.39
C GLU A 133 8.77 -11.14 -0.53
N PRO A 134 7.59 -11.77 -0.40
CA PRO A 134 7.21 -12.75 0.62
C PRO A 134 7.47 -14.22 0.24
N TYR A 135 8.00 -14.48 -0.97
CA TYR A 135 8.00 -15.83 -1.55
C TYR A 135 8.84 -16.86 -0.78
N PRO A 136 10.06 -16.55 -0.27
CA PRO A 136 10.81 -17.47 0.57
C PRO A 136 10.01 -17.93 1.80
N VAL A 137 9.40 -17.00 2.54
CA VAL A 137 8.62 -17.30 3.75
C VAL A 137 7.38 -18.14 3.42
N TRP A 138 6.63 -17.76 2.37
CA TRP A 138 5.45 -18.53 1.96
C TRP A 138 5.80 -19.95 1.52
N ARG A 139 6.89 -20.11 0.74
CA ARG A 139 7.37 -21.43 0.32
C ARG A 139 7.78 -22.29 1.51
N GLU A 140 8.51 -21.73 2.47
CA GLU A 140 8.93 -22.47 3.67
C GLU A 140 7.72 -22.95 4.48
N LYS A 141 6.77 -22.06 4.77
CA LYS A 141 5.53 -22.40 5.50
C LYS A 141 4.69 -23.44 4.78
N LEU A 142 4.54 -23.31 3.47
CA LEU A 142 3.81 -24.26 2.63
C LEU A 142 4.50 -25.63 2.59
N ALA A 143 5.83 -25.67 2.41
CA ALA A 143 6.61 -26.88 2.37
C ALA A 143 6.47 -27.66 3.70
N ALA A 144 6.70 -26.98 4.82
CA ALA A 144 6.57 -27.55 6.16
C ALA A 144 5.15 -28.09 6.44
N SER A 145 4.12 -27.42 5.93
CA SER A 145 2.72 -27.79 6.20
C SER A 145 2.15 -28.84 5.26
N SER A 146 2.61 -28.88 4.01
CA SER A 146 2.13 -29.82 2.99
C SER A 146 2.77 -31.20 3.12
N GLY A 147 4.03 -31.28 3.59
CA GLY A 147 4.80 -32.52 3.67
C GLY A 147 5.17 -33.12 2.32
N ARG A 148 5.02 -32.35 1.22
CA ARG A 148 5.31 -32.78 -0.15
C ARG A 148 6.66 -32.26 -0.63
N PRO A 149 7.35 -32.96 -1.53
CA PRO A 149 8.59 -32.45 -2.11
C PRO A 149 8.33 -31.14 -2.86
N VAL A 150 9.19 -30.15 -2.64
CA VAL A 150 9.11 -28.83 -3.29
C VAL A 150 10.37 -28.60 -4.12
N TYR A 151 10.18 -28.43 -5.42
CA TYR A 151 11.21 -28.02 -6.36
C TYR A 151 11.05 -26.54 -6.71
N VAL A 152 12.15 -25.82 -6.71
CA VAL A 152 12.21 -24.42 -7.14
C VAL A 152 13.02 -24.29 -8.42
N VAL A 153 12.60 -23.37 -9.30
CA VAL A 153 13.21 -23.17 -10.61
C VAL A 153 13.57 -21.71 -10.81
N ASP A 154 14.82 -21.41 -11.17
CA ASP A 154 15.20 -20.05 -11.57
C ASP A 154 14.58 -19.73 -12.93
N THR A 155 13.56 -18.87 -12.91
CA THR A 155 12.82 -18.40 -14.09
C THR A 155 13.16 -16.97 -14.49
N ALA A 156 14.00 -16.29 -13.70
CA ALA A 156 14.26 -14.87 -13.81
C ALA A 156 15.61 -14.60 -14.49
N CYS A 157 16.66 -15.35 -14.14
CA CYS A 157 18.00 -15.18 -14.69
C CYS A 157 18.23 -16.07 -15.92
N ILE A 158 18.97 -15.56 -16.90
CA ILE A 158 19.40 -16.34 -18.06
C ILE A 158 20.45 -17.35 -17.61
N LEU A 159 21.45 -16.87 -16.85
CA LEU A 159 22.41 -17.70 -16.12
C LEU A 159 21.87 -17.91 -14.69
N PRO A 160 21.47 -19.14 -14.31
CA PRO A 160 20.82 -19.39 -13.02
C PRO A 160 21.66 -18.94 -11.83
N MET A 161 21.03 -18.33 -10.82
CA MET A 161 21.71 -17.78 -9.63
C MET A 161 22.59 -18.83 -8.94
N GLN A 162 22.08 -20.07 -8.81
CA GLN A 162 22.80 -21.19 -8.19
C GLN A 162 24.04 -21.64 -8.97
N ILE A 163 24.05 -21.44 -10.29
CA ILE A 163 25.22 -21.73 -11.13
C ILE A 163 26.25 -20.62 -11.00
N VAL A 164 25.82 -19.37 -10.82
CA VAL A 164 26.74 -18.28 -10.48
C VAL A 164 27.44 -18.59 -9.15
N GLY A 165 26.67 -19.01 -8.13
CA GLY A 165 27.20 -19.62 -6.91
C GLY A 165 27.70 -18.64 -5.83
N HIS A 166 27.73 -17.34 -6.13
CA HIS A 166 28.26 -16.33 -5.21
C HIS A 166 27.71 -14.92 -5.52
N PRO A 167 27.66 -14.00 -4.55
CA PRO A 167 27.34 -12.59 -4.81
C PRO A 167 28.54 -11.87 -5.45
N SER A 168 28.33 -10.65 -5.95
CA SER A 168 29.42 -9.78 -6.42
C SER A 168 29.11 -8.33 -6.08
N ASP A 169 30.07 -7.66 -5.44
CA ASP A 169 29.91 -6.25 -5.04
C ASP A 169 30.26 -5.28 -6.17
N ARG A 170 30.63 -5.77 -7.36
CA ARG A 170 30.99 -4.93 -8.51
C ARG A 170 30.58 -5.55 -9.83
N ALA A 171 29.98 -4.74 -10.69
CA ALA A 171 29.57 -5.15 -12.03
C ALA A 171 30.75 -5.67 -12.89
N SER A 172 31.96 -5.12 -12.74
CA SER A 172 33.15 -5.59 -13.46
C SER A 172 33.57 -7.01 -13.06
N GLN A 173 33.46 -7.35 -11.77
CA GLN A 173 33.76 -8.69 -11.26
C GLN A 173 32.70 -9.68 -11.74
N PHE A 174 31.42 -9.32 -11.61
CA PHE A 174 30.31 -10.15 -12.08
C PHE A 174 30.39 -10.42 -13.58
N ARG A 175 30.65 -9.39 -14.39
CA ARG A 175 30.82 -9.53 -15.85
C ARG A 175 31.94 -10.51 -16.19
N LYS A 176 33.08 -10.41 -15.51
CA LYS A 176 34.24 -11.29 -15.75
C LYS A 176 33.95 -12.74 -15.34
N SER A 177 33.21 -12.99 -14.26
CA SER A 177 32.95 -14.35 -13.76
C SER A 177 31.79 -15.06 -14.49
N THR A 178 30.94 -14.32 -15.23
CA THR A 178 29.72 -14.88 -15.85
C THR A 178 29.77 -14.93 -17.37
N ALA A 179 30.58 -14.12 -18.05
CA ALA A 179 30.57 -13.98 -19.50
C ALA A 179 30.68 -15.31 -20.28
N THR A 180 31.70 -16.13 -20.00
CA THR A 180 31.92 -17.41 -20.69
C THR A 180 30.78 -18.39 -20.41
N ARG A 181 30.28 -18.41 -19.18
CA ARG A 181 29.21 -19.32 -18.76
C ARG A 181 27.90 -18.94 -19.45
N ARG A 182 27.55 -17.66 -19.54
CA ARG A 182 26.26 -17.17 -20.06
C ARG A 182 26.04 -17.45 -21.55
N ALA A 183 27.09 -17.47 -22.37
CA ALA A 183 26.95 -17.56 -23.82
C ALA A 183 26.07 -18.74 -24.27
N GLY A 184 26.24 -19.93 -23.68
CA GLY A 184 25.42 -21.11 -23.99
C GLY A 184 24.02 -21.14 -23.38
N TRP A 185 23.64 -20.13 -22.58
CA TRP A 185 22.34 -20.06 -21.91
C TRP A 185 21.35 -19.14 -22.63
N ILE A 186 21.84 -18.11 -23.34
CA ILE A 186 21.00 -17.16 -24.09
C ILE A 186 20.20 -17.88 -25.18
N ASP A 187 20.84 -18.80 -25.90
CA ASP A 187 20.25 -19.51 -27.04
C ASP A 187 19.34 -20.69 -26.64
N GLN A 188 19.16 -20.95 -25.35
CA GLN A 188 18.29 -22.04 -24.90
C GLN A 188 16.82 -21.67 -25.11
N MET A 189 16.14 -22.46 -25.93
CA MET A 189 14.69 -22.45 -26.07
C MET A 189 14.10 -23.45 -25.08
N ILE A 190 13.23 -22.97 -24.19
CA ILE A 190 12.62 -23.79 -23.14
C ILE A 190 11.17 -24.04 -23.51
N HIS A 191 10.92 -25.21 -24.10
CA HIS A 191 9.59 -25.64 -24.52
C HIS A 191 9.50 -27.16 -24.53
N LEU A 192 8.51 -27.71 -23.83
CA LEU A 192 8.19 -29.13 -23.86
C LEU A 192 7.15 -29.41 -24.95
N SER A 193 7.47 -30.35 -25.85
CA SER A 193 6.57 -30.72 -26.96
C SER A 193 5.33 -31.48 -26.47
N ASP A 194 5.47 -32.29 -25.42
CA ASP A 194 4.40 -33.13 -24.89
C ASP A 194 3.66 -32.41 -23.77
N THR A 195 2.32 -32.52 -23.77
CA THR A 195 1.47 -31.95 -22.72
C THR A 195 0.95 -33.07 -21.81
N PRO A 196 1.19 -33.03 -20.49
CA PRO A 196 0.66 -34.02 -19.56
C PRO A 196 -0.87 -33.96 -19.47
N ALA A 197 -1.50 -35.06 -19.03
CA ALA A 197 -2.94 -35.09 -18.78
C ALA A 197 -3.34 -34.06 -17.70
N GLN A 198 -4.50 -33.43 -17.86
CA GLN A 198 -5.00 -32.47 -16.86
C GLN A 198 -5.54 -33.19 -15.62
N TRP A 199 -5.27 -32.65 -14.45
CA TRP A 199 -6.00 -33.07 -13.25
C TRP A 199 -7.42 -32.46 -13.25
N SER A 200 -8.45 -33.30 -13.12
CA SER A 200 -9.87 -32.89 -13.21
C SER A 200 -10.61 -32.89 -11.87
N GLY A 201 -9.93 -33.10 -10.75
CA GLY A 201 -10.56 -33.14 -9.43
C GLY A 201 -11.07 -31.77 -8.94
N ASP A 202 -11.79 -31.80 -7.82
CA ASP A 202 -12.26 -30.60 -7.11
C ASP A 202 -11.11 -29.97 -6.31
N PRO A 203 -10.72 -28.71 -6.59
CA PRO A 203 -9.65 -28.05 -5.87
C PRO A 203 -10.01 -27.63 -4.43
N GLY A 204 -11.30 -27.67 -4.04
CA GLY A 204 -11.76 -27.25 -2.72
C GLY A 204 -11.99 -25.73 -2.60
N PHE A 205 -11.97 -25.00 -3.72
CA PHE A 205 -12.34 -23.59 -3.82
C PHE A 205 -12.84 -23.27 -5.24
N GLU A 206 -13.57 -22.17 -5.39
CA GLU A 206 -14.00 -21.69 -6.70
C GLU A 206 -12.87 -20.88 -7.37
N SER A 207 -12.45 -21.31 -8.56
CA SER A 207 -11.47 -20.56 -9.35
C SER A 207 -12.08 -19.24 -9.81
N ALA A 208 -11.40 -18.13 -9.54
CA ALA A 208 -11.85 -16.81 -9.93
C ALA A 208 -11.78 -16.60 -11.45
N GLU A 209 -12.86 -16.05 -12.01
CA GLU A 209 -12.89 -15.48 -13.35
C GLU A 209 -12.54 -13.99 -13.27
N ILE A 210 -11.42 -13.61 -13.87
CA ILE A 210 -10.93 -12.23 -13.89
C ILE A 210 -11.25 -11.59 -15.23
N THR A 211 -11.86 -10.40 -15.19
CA THR A 211 -12.06 -9.52 -16.34
C THR A 211 -11.82 -8.08 -15.93
N ASP A 212 -11.60 -7.18 -16.88
CA ASP A 212 -11.34 -5.76 -16.62
C ASP A 212 -12.47 -5.09 -15.82
N GLU A 213 -13.72 -5.50 -16.08
CA GLU A 213 -14.91 -5.00 -15.40
C GLU A 213 -15.02 -5.50 -13.95
N LYS A 214 -14.45 -6.68 -13.66
CA LYS A 214 -14.47 -7.28 -12.32
C LYS A 214 -13.31 -6.80 -11.43
N ILE A 215 -12.23 -6.27 -12.00
CA ILE A 215 -11.06 -5.80 -11.24
C ILE A 215 -11.44 -4.78 -10.14
N PRO A 216 -12.22 -3.71 -10.39
CA PRO A 216 -12.61 -2.78 -9.33
C PRO A 216 -13.29 -3.44 -8.13
N GLY A 217 -14.19 -4.40 -8.38
CA GLY A 217 -14.89 -5.16 -7.34
C GLY A 217 -13.98 -6.15 -6.61
N LEU A 218 -13.06 -6.79 -7.34
CA LEU A 218 -12.02 -7.64 -6.77
C LEU A 218 -11.16 -6.84 -5.77
N LEU A 219 -10.59 -5.72 -6.20
CA LEU A 219 -9.71 -4.88 -5.38
C LEU A 219 -10.43 -4.43 -4.11
N ALA A 220 -11.63 -3.86 -4.24
CA ALA A 220 -12.42 -3.40 -3.10
C ALA A 220 -12.78 -4.49 -2.08
N SER A 221 -12.72 -5.77 -2.48
CA SER A 221 -12.99 -6.92 -1.59
C SER A 221 -11.76 -7.41 -0.82
N MET A 222 -10.57 -6.92 -1.13
CA MET A 222 -9.30 -7.39 -0.55
C MET A 222 -8.81 -6.47 0.56
N GLN A 223 -8.20 -7.03 1.61
CA GLN A 223 -7.58 -6.27 2.69
C GLN A 223 -6.17 -5.77 2.27
N ILE A 224 -6.13 -4.87 1.30
CA ILE A 224 -4.90 -4.33 0.72
C ILE A 224 -4.79 -2.82 0.97
N ASP A 225 -3.68 -2.23 0.59
CA ASP A 225 -3.50 -0.79 0.68
C ASP A 225 -4.22 -0.05 -0.47
N HIS A 226 -5.43 0.43 -0.19
CA HIS A 226 -6.23 1.23 -1.12
C HIS A 226 -5.77 2.68 -1.25
N SER A 227 -4.77 3.12 -0.46
CA SER A 227 -4.19 4.45 -0.61
C SER A 227 -3.25 4.55 -1.80
N VAL A 228 -2.90 3.42 -2.42
CA VAL A 228 -2.01 3.32 -3.59
C VAL A 228 -2.79 2.80 -4.79
N GLY A 229 -3.36 3.72 -5.55
CA GLY A 229 -4.30 3.41 -6.64
C GLY A 229 -3.66 2.78 -7.89
N ARG A 230 -4.50 2.03 -8.62
CA ARG A 230 -4.24 1.41 -9.94
C ARG A 230 -3.70 2.40 -10.97
N VAL A 231 -2.72 1.98 -11.77
CA VAL A 231 -2.15 2.77 -12.87
C VAL A 231 -2.74 2.27 -14.18
N HIS A 232 -3.45 3.12 -14.93
CA HIS A 232 -4.08 2.75 -16.21
C HIS A 232 -3.14 2.84 -17.42
N ASP A 233 -2.12 3.70 -17.34
CA ASP A 233 -1.15 3.93 -18.43
C ASP A 233 -0.24 2.73 -18.70
N ILE A 234 -0.13 1.80 -17.74
CA ILE A 234 0.75 0.64 -17.80
C ILE A 234 -0.05 -0.57 -17.34
N ARG A 235 -0.54 -1.35 -18.29
CA ARG A 235 -1.32 -2.56 -18.02
C ARG A 235 -0.43 -3.78 -17.86
N GLY A 236 -0.84 -4.71 -17.02
CA GLY A 236 -0.21 -6.02 -16.91
C GLY A 236 -0.42 -6.92 -18.14
N GLY A 237 0.26 -8.05 -18.14
CA GLY A 237 0.08 -9.15 -19.08
C GLY A 237 1.21 -9.35 -20.10
N GLU A 238 1.36 -10.61 -20.50
CA GLU A 238 2.39 -11.09 -21.46
C GLU A 238 2.28 -10.38 -22.81
N ALA A 239 1.07 -10.24 -23.37
CA ALA A 239 0.84 -9.54 -24.62
C ALA A 239 1.24 -8.06 -24.56
N THR A 240 0.92 -7.37 -23.46
CA THR A 240 1.30 -5.97 -23.23
C THR A 240 2.82 -5.82 -23.16
N ALA A 241 3.49 -6.72 -22.44
CA ALA A 241 4.94 -6.76 -22.32
C ALA A 241 5.63 -6.94 -23.69
N LEU A 242 5.14 -7.89 -24.50
CA LEU A 242 5.66 -8.18 -25.84
C LEU A 242 5.47 -7.00 -26.80
N ASN A 243 4.30 -6.36 -26.79
CA ASN A 243 4.06 -5.18 -27.62
C ASN A 243 4.99 -4.03 -27.25
N ARG A 244 5.24 -3.82 -25.95
CA ARG A 244 6.19 -2.81 -25.47
C ARG A 244 7.62 -3.14 -25.88
N TRP A 245 8.01 -4.41 -25.77
CA TRP A 245 9.34 -4.86 -26.20
C TRP A 245 9.56 -4.64 -27.70
N ARG A 246 8.60 -5.04 -28.54
CA ARG A 246 8.65 -4.81 -30.01
C ARG A 246 8.80 -3.32 -30.35
N ALA A 247 7.98 -2.46 -29.74
CA ALA A 247 8.06 -1.02 -29.97
C ALA A 247 9.42 -0.41 -29.56
N PHE A 248 10.09 -0.99 -28.56
CA PHE A 248 11.44 -0.58 -28.16
C PHE A 248 12.52 -1.17 -29.08
N LEU A 249 12.38 -2.43 -29.49
CA LEU A 249 13.27 -3.14 -30.41
C LEU A 249 13.30 -2.49 -31.80
N ASP A 250 12.15 -2.05 -32.32
CA ASP A 250 11.98 -1.51 -33.68
C ASP A 250 12.55 -0.09 -33.88
N GLY A 251 13.15 0.53 -32.86
CA GLY A 251 13.79 1.84 -33.03
C GLY A 251 14.53 2.37 -31.80
N PRO A 252 13.86 2.61 -30.66
CA PRO A 252 14.50 3.21 -29.49
C PRO A 252 15.73 2.44 -28.96
N LEU A 253 15.80 1.12 -29.13
CA LEU A 253 16.93 0.28 -28.72
C LEU A 253 18.25 0.78 -29.32
N ASP A 254 18.25 1.21 -30.58
CA ASP A 254 19.47 1.61 -31.28
C ASP A 254 20.15 2.83 -30.65
N ARG A 255 19.33 3.74 -30.13
CA ARG A 255 19.77 4.97 -29.46
C ARG A 255 19.81 4.86 -27.95
N TYR A 256 19.60 3.66 -27.40
CA TYR A 256 19.54 3.45 -25.95
C TYR A 256 20.84 3.91 -25.24
N ALA A 257 22.00 3.75 -25.88
CA ALA A 257 23.27 4.14 -25.28
C ALA A 257 23.37 5.65 -25.05
N GLU A 258 22.85 6.44 -26.00
CA GLU A 258 22.85 7.90 -25.98
C GLU A 258 21.73 8.47 -25.11
N ASP A 259 20.51 7.96 -25.28
CA ASP A 259 19.30 8.65 -24.80
C ASP A 259 18.84 8.16 -23.41
N ARG A 260 19.30 6.99 -22.91
CA ARG A 260 18.85 6.39 -21.61
C ARG A 260 19.05 7.24 -20.37
N ALA A 261 19.84 8.32 -20.46
CA ALA A 261 20.11 9.19 -19.34
C ALA A 261 19.08 10.32 -19.21
N ASP A 262 18.27 10.60 -20.24
CA ASP A 262 17.30 11.67 -20.20
C ASP A 262 15.94 11.18 -19.68
N ALA A 263 15.60 11.55 -18.45
CA ALA A 263 14.32 11.18 -17.85
C ALA A 263 13.12 11.91 -18.46
N ALA A 264 13.34 12.96 -19.25
CA ALA A 264 12.29 13.62 -20.03
C ALA A 264 11.92 12.84 -21.30
N MET A 265 12.70 11.81 -21.67
CA MET A 265 12.42 10.91 -22.80
C MET A 265 11.95 9.53 -22.29
N PRO A 266 10.70 9.36 -21.83
CA PRO A 266 10.23 8.12 -21.19
C PRO A 266 10.29 6.89 -22.11
N HIS A 267 10.29 7.09 -23.43
CA HIS A 267 10.39 6.03 -24.44
C HIS A 267 11.83 5.71 -24.87
N ALA A 268 12.84 6.44 -24.39
CA ALA A 268 14.25 6.12 -24.64
C ALA A 268 14.73 4.88 -23.86
N VAL A 269 13.90 4.35 -22.96
CA VAL A 269 14.13 3.11 -22.22
C VAL A 269 12.99 2.12 -22.49
N SER A 270 13.25 0.82 -22.27
CA SER A 270 12.29 -0.23 -22.62
C SER A 270 10.98 -0.18 -21.84
N GLY A 271 10.99 0.37 -20.62
CA GLY A 271 9.84 0.34 -19.71
C GLY A 271 9.41 -1.08 -19.33
N LEU A 272 10.32 -2.05 -19.44
CA LEU A 272 10.03 -3.48 -19.21
C LEU A 272 10.15 -3.92 -17.75
N SER A 273 10.63 -3.08 -16.83
CA SER A 273 10.90 -3.51 -15.45
C SER A 273 9.67 -4.07 -14.71
N PRO A 274 8.44 -3.52 -14.82
CA PRO A 274 7.26 -4.14 -14.20
C PRO A 274 6.96 -5.55 -14.72
N TYR A 275 7.13 -5.75 -16.02
CA TYR A 275 6.85 -7.03 -16.67
C TYR A 275 7.94 -8.07 -16.38
N LEU A 276 9.19 -7.65 -16.30
CA LEU A 276 10.31 -8.51 -15.90
C LEU A 276 10.22 -8.89 -14.41
N HIS A 277 9.72 -8.00 -13.56
CA HIS A 277 9.48 -8.27 -12.14
C HIS A 277 8.45 -9.38 -11.94
N HIS A 278 7.30 -9.28 -12.60
CA HIS A 278 6.24 -10.30 -12.56
C HIS A 278 6.42 -11.43 -13.59
N GLY A 279 7.57 -11.50 -14.26
CA GLY A 279 7.91 -12.53 -15.23
C GLY A 279 6.91 -12.70 -16.37
N MET A 280 6.23 -11.61 -16.76
CA MET A 280 5.29 -11.55 -17.88
C MET A 280 5.99 -11.56 -19.25
N ILE A 281 7.32 -11.41 -19.27
CA ILE A 281 8.13 -11.58 -20.47
C ILE A 281 9.44 -12.26 -20.09
N ALA A 282 9.93 -13.14 -20.97
CA ALA A 282 11.14 -13.89 -20.73
C ALA A 282 12.40 -13.06 -21.00
N SER A 283 13.33 -13.04 -20.05
CA SER A 283 14.58 -12.25 -20.16
C SER A 283 15.50 -12.76 -21.27
N TRP A 284 15.50 -14.05 -21.56
CA TRP A 284 16.28 -14.64 -22.65
C TRP A 284 15.71 -14.35 -24.03
N GLN A 285 14.39 -14.25 -24.19
CA GLN A 285 13.79 -13.80 -25.45
C GLN A 285 14.29 -12.39 -25.77
N ILE A 286 14.18 -11.49 -24.81
CA ILE A 286 14.68 -10.11 -24.91
C ILE A 286 16.18 -10.12 -25.23
N ALA A 287 16.98 -10.95 -24.55
CA ALA A 287 18.42 -11.00 -24.74
C ALA A 287 18.82 -11.52 -26.14
N ARG A 288 18.14 -12.54 -26.65
CA ARG A 288 18.37 -13.06 -28.02
C ARG A 288 18.05 -12.00 -29.05
N GLU A 289 16.84 -11.43 -28.98
CA GLU A 289 16.39 -10.44 -29.97
C GLU A 289 17.23 -9.16 -29.93
N ALA A 290 17.60 -8.66 -28.74
CA ALA A 290 18.50 -7.51 -28.61
C ALA A 290 19.89 -7.80 -29.19
N ARG A 291 20.46 -8.99 -28.93
CA ARG A 291 21.76 -9.38 -29.47
C ARG A 291 21.73 -9.38 -31.00
N ASP A 292 20.63 -9.86 -31.58
CA ASP A 292 20.49 -9.99 -33.02
C ASP A 292 20.36 -8.62 -33.73
N SER A 293 19.90 -7.57 -33.05
CA SER A 293 19.96 -6.18 -33.54
C SER A 293 21.40 -5.67 -33.76
N ASN A 294 22.36 -6.15 -32.97
CA ASN A 294 23.80 -5.86 -33.10
C ASN A 294 24.15 -4.35 -33.17
N THR A 295 23.48 -3.51 -32.39
CA THR A 295 23.76 -2.05 -32.28
C THR A 295 24.49 -1.68 -30.99
N ALA A 296 25.05 -0.47 -30.94
CA ALA A 296 25.70 0.06 -29.72
C ALA A 296 24.69 0.18 -28.57
N GLY A 297 23.49 0.67 -28.87
CA GLY A 297 22.37 0.71 -27.94
C GLY A 297 21.97 -0.68 -27.44
N ALA A 298 21.87 -1.67 -28.33
CA ALA A 298 21.61 -3.06 -27.94
C ALA A 298 22.68 -3.65 -27.02
N SER A 299 23.97 -3.43 -27.33
CA SER A 299 25.09 -3.87 -26.49
C SER A 299 25.01 -3.26 -25.08
N LYS A 300 24.66 -1.97 -25.00
CA LYS A 300 24.51 -1.29 -23.72
C LYS A 300 23.29 -1.78 -22.94
N PHE A 301 22.18 -2.05 -23.63
CA PHE A 301 20.97 -2.61 -23.02
C PHE A 301 21.21 -4.02 -22.46
N LEU A 302 21.91 -4.89 -23.20
CA LEU A 302 22.30 -6.22 -22.74
C LEU A 302 23.17 -6.20 -21.49
N ASP A 303 24.05 -5.21 -21.33
CA ASP A 303 24.83 -5.04 -20.09
C ASP A 303 23.92 -4.76 -18.88
N GLU A 304 22.89 -3.93 -19.05
CA GLU A 304 21.92 -3.64 -17.98
C GLU A 304 21.06 -4.88 -17.68
N LEU A 305 20.58 -5.59 -18.70
CA LEU A 305 19.74 -6.78 -18.57
C LEU A 305 20.48 -7.98 -17.97
N THR A 306 21.74 -8.19 -18.35
CA THR A 306 22.46 -9.42 -18.03
C THR A 306 23.54 -9.23 -16.97
N VAL A 307 24.10 -8.03 -16.79
CA VAL A 307 25.09 -7.77 -15.73
C VAL A 307 24.42 -7.18 -14.51
N TRP A 308 23.82 -5.99 -14.65
CA TRP A 308 23.26 -5.27 -13.50
C TRP A 308 22.08 -6.00 -12.88
N ARG A 309 21.16 -6.51 -13.71
CA ARG A 309 20.00 -7.24 -13.21
C ARG A 309 20.37 -8.57 -12.56
N GLU A 310 21.09 -9.46 -13.25
CA GLU A 310 21.45 -10.77 -12.68
C GLU A 310 22.38 -10.64 -11.46
N MET A 311 23.24 -9.63 -11.40
CA MET A 311 24.07 -9.36 -10.21
C MET A 311 23.20 -9.04 -8.99
N SER A 312 22.12 -8.28 -9.18
CA SER A 312 21.19 -7.93 -8.10
C SER A 312 20.40 -9.15 -7.61
N TYR A 313 19.98 -10.03 -8.53
CA TYR A 313 19.38 -11.33 -8.19
C TYR A 313 20.33 -12.23 -7.40
N CYS A 314 21.58 -12.37 -7.87
CA CYS A 314 22.61 -13.14 -7.14
C CYS A 314 22.90 -12.53 -5.77
N PHE A 315 22.98 -11.20 -5.66
CA PHE A 315 23.17 -10.52 -4.38
C PHE A 315 22.05 -10.88 -3.39
N CYS A 316 20.78 -10.70 -3.76
CA CYS A 316 19.65 -11.00 -2.87
C CYS A 316 19.58 -12.50 -2.52
N ARG A 317 19.98 -13.39 -3.43
CA ARG A 317 20.02 -14.84 -3.17
C ARG A 317 21.03 -15.25 -2.11
N TYR A 318 22.15 -14.54 -2.00
CA TYR A 318 23.28 -14.89 -1.13
C TYR A 318 23.46 -13.95 0.06
N HIS A 319 22.63 -12.91 0.19
CA HIS A 319 22.55 -12.05 1.36
C HIS A 319 21.12 -12.09 1.90
N ALA A 320 20.89 -12.78 3.03
CA ALA A 320 19.57 -12.88 3.64
C ALA A 320 19.03 -11.51 4.06
N GLU A 321 19.89 -10.65 4.62
CA GLU A 321 19.60 -9.29 5.05
C GLU A 321 19.84 -8.26 3.93
N HIS A 322 19.51 -8.61 2.67
CA HIS A 322 19.79 -7.79 1.49
C HIS A 322 19.02 -6.45 1.45
N ASP A 323 18.14 -6.21 2.39
CA ASP A 323 17.37 -4.99 2.57
C ASP A 323 17.88 -4.13 3.75
N THR A 324 18.96 -4.54 4.43
CA THR A 324 19.54 -3.80 5.56
C THR A 324 20.92 -3.21 5.23
N LEU A 325 21.47 -2.40 6.14
CA LEU A 325 22.81 -1.83 5.97
C LEU A 325 23.90 -2.90 6.10
N GLU A 326 23.63 -4.00 6.79
CA GLU A 326 24.57 -5.11 7.00
C GLU A 326 25.05 -5.72 5.69
N ALA A 327 24.21 -5.68 4.65
CA ALA A 327 24.56 -6.14 3.31
C ALA A 327 25.47 -5.17 2.52
N LEU A 328 25.73 -3.96 3.03
CA LEU A 328 26.65 -3.02 2.40
C LEU A 328 28.12 -3.39 2.64
N PRO A 329 29.00 -3.10 1.66
CA PRO A 329 30.45 -3.20 1.85
C PRO A 329 30.92 -2.40 3.08
N PRO A 330 31.93 -2.90 3.85
CA PRO A 330 32.39 -2.24 5.07
C PRO A 330 32.73 -0.75 4.91
N TRP A 331 33.35 -0.37 3.79
CA TRP A 331 33.71 1.03 3.50
C TRP A 331 32.49 1.96 3.44
N ALA A 332 31.35 1.46 2.93
CA ALA A 332 30.14 2.25 2.79
C ALA A 332 29.45 2.43 4.15
N ARG A 333 29.39 1.36 4.95
CA ARG A 333 28.87 1.42 6.34
C ARG A 333 29.65 2.41 7.19
N GLU A 334 30.98 2.34 7.15
CA GLU A 334 31.86 3.26 7.87
C GLU A 334 31.65 4.72 7.43
N ALA A 335 31.59 4.97 6.11
CA ALA A 335 31.33 6.29 5.58
C ALA A 335 29.99 6.87 6.04
N LEU A 336 28.92 6.06 6.01
CA LEU A 336 27.58 6.50 6.41
C LEU A 336 27.47 6.75 7.91
N PHE A 337 28.11 5.92 8.73
CA PHE A 337 28.14 6.07 10.19
C PHE A 337 28.82 7.38 10.61
N HIS A 338 29.99 7.68 10.04
CA HIS A 338 30.73 8.91 10.37
C HIS A 338 29.99 10.20 10.02
N GLN A 339 29.09 10.18 9.04
CA GLN A 339 28.35 11.38 8.63
C GLN A 339 27.00 11.58 9.32
N ALA A 340 26.55 10.67 10.19
CA ALA A 340 25.24 10.74 10.83
C ALA A 340 24.98 12.10 11.51
N ASN A 341 25.99 12.64 12.20
CA ASN A 341 25.89 13.92 12.93
C ASN A 341 25.68 15.16 12.04
N HIS A 342 25.93 15.05 10.74
CA HIS A 342 25.80 16.15 9.78
C HIS A 342 24.43 16.20 9.08
N ARG A 343 23.51 15.28 9.39
CA ARG A 343 22.18 15.14 8.79
C ARG A 343 21.06 15.56 9.75
N ARG A 344 21.11 16.80 10.23
CA ARG A 344 20.22 17.27 11.34
C ARG A 344 18.90 17.89 10.89
N SER A 345 18.80 18.35 9.66
CA SER A 345 17.57 18.93 9.10
C SER A 345 17.12 18.08 7.92
N ARG A 346 15.89 17.59 8.00
CA ARG A 346 15.23 16.85 6.94
C ARG A 346 13.76 17.27 6.83
N PRO A 347 13.15 17.11 5.65
CA PRO A 347 11.70 17.12 5.55
C PRO A 347 11.09 16.02 6.42
N SER A 348 9.87 16.24 6.88
CA SER A 348 9.07 15.23 7.57
C SER A 348 8.77 14.04 6.65
N LEU A 349 8.43 12.88 7.22
CA LEU A 349 8.09 11.69 6.44
C LEU A 349 6.90 11.96 5.49
N ASP A 350 5.91 12.77 5.91
CA ASP A 350 4.79 13.17 5.05
C ASP A 350 5.26 14.02 3.85
N GLU A 351 6.14 15.01 4.08
CA GLU A 351 6.70 15.84 3.02
C GLU A 351 7.54 15.02 2.05
N ILE A 352 8.31 14.04 2.54
CA ILE A 352 9.07 13.11 1.69
C ILE A 352 8.11 12.24 0.87
N GLU A 353 7.08 11.65 1.46
CA GLU A 353 6.16 10.72 0.77
C GLU A 353 5.31 11.43 -0.30
N ARG A 354 4.89 12.67 -0.03
CA ARG A 354 4.05 13.47 -0.95
C ARG A 354 4.85 14.28 -1.97
N GLY A 355 6.18 14.35 -1.82
CA GLY A 355 7.04 15.18 -2.65
C GLY A 355 6.76 16.67 -2.45
N LEU A 356 6.89 17.11 -1.19
CA LEU A 356 6.74 18.50 -0.73
C LEU A 356 7.94 18.92 0.12
N THR A 357 9.13 18.43 -0.26
CA THR A 357 10.38 18.62 0.48
C THR A 357 11.02 19.98 0.25
N GLY A 358 10.58 20.70 -0.79
CA GLY A 358 11.19 21.94 -1.25
C GLY A 358 12.37 21.72 -2.21
N ASP A 359 12.77 20.47 -2.47
CA ASP A 359 13.68 20.11 -3.56
C ASP A 359 12.87 19.82 -4.84
N PRO A 360 12.91 20.71 -5.86
CA PRO A 360 12.00 20.60 -7.00
C PRO A 360 12.14 19.31 -7.81
N LEU A 361 13.37 18.76 -7.91
CA LEU A 361 13.57 17.51 -8.63
C LEU A 361 13.04 16.34 -7.81
N PHE A 362 13.36 16.28 -6.52
CA PHE A 362 12.86 15.22 -5.64
C PHE A 362 11.34 15.21 -5.63
N ASP A 363 10.72 16.38 -5.48
CA ASP A 363 9.27 16.55 -5.41
C ASP A 363 8.58 16.07 -6.70
N LEU A 364 9.09 16.44 -7.88
CA LEU A 364 8.57 15.94 -9.15
C LEU A 364 8.73 14.43 -9.30
N VAL A 365 9.89 13.88 -8.90
CA VAL A 365 10.18 12.45 -9.01
C VAL A 365 9.29 11.63 -8.07
N GLN A 366 9.15 12.05 -6.82
CA GLN A 366 8.27 11.40 -5.85
C GLN A 366 6.81 11.43 -6.30
N GLN A 367 6.34 12.59 -6.77
CA GLN A 367 4.98 12.70 -7.31
C GLN A 367 4.77 11.81 -8.54
N SER A 368 5.80 11.68 -9.40
CA SER A 368 5.77 10.72 -10.52
C SER A 368 5.60 9.29 -10.05
N LEU A 369 6.35 8.90 -9.01
CA LEU A 369 6.29 7.55 -8.45
C LEU A 369 4.91 7.26 -7.85
N VAL A 370 4.37 8.18 -7.04
CA VAL A 370 3.02 8.07 -6.46
C VAL A 370 1.95 8.00 -7.54
N ARG A 371 2.08 8.75 -8.64
CA ARG A 371 1.05 8.82 -9.69
C ARG A 371 1.13 7.73 -10.75
N HIS A 372 2.34 7.34 -11.15
CA HIS A 372 2.55 6.54 -12.36
C HIS A 372 3.19 5.20 -12.09
N GLY A 373 3.55 4.92 -10.84
CA GLY A 373 4.09 3.64 -10.39
C GLY A 373 5.38 3.22 -11.07
N THR A 374 6.09 4.14 -11.72
CA THR A 374 7.36 3.86 -12.39
C THR A 374 8.30 5.05 -12.24
N LEU A 375 9.58 4.75 -12.07
CA LEU A 375 10.65 5.75 -12.02
C LEU A 375 11.74 5.43 -13.01
N HIS A 376 12.12 6.44 -13.79
CA HIS A 376 13.27 6.33 -14.67
C HIS A 376 14.56 6.22 -13.82
N ASN A 377 15.42 5.24 -14.13
CA ASN A 377 16.57 4.89 -13.27
C ASN A 377 17.49 6.08 -12.97
N ASN A 378 17.72 6.95 -13.96
CA ASN A 378 18.57 8.12 -13.77
C ASN A 378 18.08 9.04 -12.63
N VAL A 379 16.76 9.28 -12.53
CA VAL A 379 16.17 10.08 -11.46
C VAL A 379 15.97 9.29 -10.16
N ARG A 380 15.67 7.98 -10.23
CA ARG A 380 15.62 7.08 -9.06
C ARG A 380 16.92 7.12 -8.25
N MET A 381 18.06 7.10 -8.93
CA MET A 381 19.37 7.25 -8.28
C MET A 381 19.54 8.59 -7.55
N THR A 382 19.09 9.71 -8.11
CA THR A 382 19.16 11.01 -7.42
C THR A 382 18.17 11.05 -6.25
N TRP A 383 16.95 10.56 -6.45
CA TRP A 383 15.92 10.44 -5.43
C TRP A 383 16.41 9.67 -4.19
N GLY A 384 16.99 8.47 -4.38
CA GLY A 384 17.51 7.68 -3.26
C GLY A 384 18.72 8.32 -2.57
N LYS A 385 19.55 9.07 -3.32
CA LYS A 385 20.67 9.83 -2.73
C LYS A 385 20.19 11.03 -1.90
N CYS A 386 19.07 11.66 -2.26
CA CYS A 386 18.46 12.69 -1.43
C CYS A 386 18.04 12.11 -0.08
N ILE A 387 17.28 11.00 -0.07
CA ILE A 387 16.84 10.32 1.16
C ILE A 387 18.04 9.93 2.03
N ALA A 388 19.03 9.26 1.44
CA ALA A 388 20.26 8.86 2.14
C ALA A 388 21.01 10.06 2.76
N SER A 389 20.89 11.25 2.17
CA SER A 389 21.54 12.47 2.67
C SER A 389 20.75 13.18 3.78
N TRP A 390 19.44 12.95 3.87
CA TRP A 390 18.55 13.61 4.83
C TRP A 390 18.46 12.87 6.16
N MET A 391 18.45 11.53 6.11
CA MET A 391 18.15 10.70 7.29
C MET A 391 19.37 10.55 8.19
N GLN A 392 19.23 10.96 9.45
CA GLN A 392 20.30 10.90 10.44
C GLN A 392 20.83 9.48 10.60
N ASP A 393 19.93 8.53 10.86
CA ASP A 393 20.22 7.11 10.81
C ASP A 393 20.14 6.61 9.36
N ALA A 394 21.23 6.02 8.86
CA ALA A 394 21.27 5.54 7.48
C ALA A 394 20.42 4.28 7.27
N GLY A 395 20.17 3.49 8.33
CA GLY A 395 19.33 2.30 8.28
C GLY A 395 17.87 2.70 8.15
N GLU A 396 17.41 3.65 8.97
CA GLU A 396 16.08 4.26 8.80
C GLU A 396 15.93 4.87 7.40
N GLY A 397 16.97 5.53 6.88
CA GLY A 397 16.94 6.08 5.53
C GLY A 397 16.87 5.03 4.43
N LEU A 398 17.58 3.91 4.57
CA LEU A 398 17.50 2.79 3.64
C LEU A 398 16.10 2.16 3.69
N GLN A 399 15.56 1.91 4.88
CA GLN A 399 14.22 1.37 5.05
C GLN A 399 13.14 2.27 4.46
N LEU A 400 13.22 3.59 4.68
CA LEU A 400 12.31 4.56 4.06
C LEU A 400 12.39 4.53 2.53
N ALA A 401 13.60 4.47 1.96
CA ALA A 401 13.77 4.41 0.51
C ALA A 401 13.26 3.09 -0.08
N LEU A 402 13.50 1.96 0.59
CA LEU A 402 12.99 0.66 0.15
C LEU A 402 11.47 0.62 0.22
N ASP A 403 10.89 1.06 1.34
CA ASP A 403 9.45 1.11 1.54
C ASP A 403 8.74 2.00 0.50
N LEU A 404 9.22 3.23 0.26
CA LEU A 404 8.66 4.09 -0.79
C LEU A 404 8.78 3.45 -2.19
N ASN A 405 9.91 2.82 -2.49
CA ASN A 405 10.08 2.13 -3.76
C ASN A 405 9.12 0.93 -3.89
N ASN A 406 9.06 0.08 -2.89
CA ASN A 406 8.29 -1.16 -2.91
C ASN A 406 6.78 -0.92 -2.90
N ARG A 407 6.33 0.09 -2.15
CA ARG A 407 4.93 0.49 -2.10
C ARG A 407 4.44 1.03 -3.43
N TYR A 408 5.20 1.94 -4.05
CA TYR A 408 4.70 2.70 -5.18
C TYR A 408 5.16 2.17 -6.54
N ALA A 409 6.35 1.61 -6.68
CA ALA A 409 6.87 1.22 -7.98
C ALA A 409 6.36 -0.17 -8.36
N LEU A 410 5.80 -0.34 -9.56
CA LEU A 410 5.37 -1.64 -10.12
C LEU A 410 6.52 -2.63 -10.30
N ASP A 411 7.77 -2.16 -10.24
CA ASP A 411 8.99 -2.97 -10.23
C ASP A 411 9.67 -2.99 -8.85
N GLY A 412 8.92 -2.63 -7.80
CA GLY A 412 9.34 -2.68 -6.41
C GLY A 412 9.34 -4.10 -5.83
N SER A 413 9.95 -4.30 -4.67
CA SER A 413 10.17 -5.64 -4.06
C SER A 413 10.88 -6.63 -5.00
N ASP A 414 11.59 -6.11 -6.01
CA ASP A 414 12.42 -6.86 -6.93
C ASP A 414 13.89 -6.75 -6.53
N PRO A 415 14.71 -7.82 -6.68
CA PRO A 415 16.15 -7.75 -6.47
C PRO A 415 16.82 -6.56 -7.16
N ASN A 416 16.39 -6.18 -8.36
CA ASN A 416 16.95 -5.03 -9.09
C ASN A 416 16.65 -3.70 -8.40
N SER A 417 15.43 -3.55 -7.89
CA SER A 417 15.02 -2.33 -7.22
C SER A 417 15.71 -2.21 -5.86
N ILE A 418 15.85 -3.31 -5.13
CA ILE A 418 16.64 -3.40 -3.90
C ILE A 418 18.10 -3.04 -4.17
N GLY A 419 18.73 -3.67 -5.16
CA GLY A 419 20.11 -3.35 -5.56
C GLY A 419 20.29 -1.89 -5.99
N GLY A 420 19.31 -1.33 -6.70
CA GLY A 420 19.30 0.07 -7.13
C GLY A 420 19.16 1.06 -5.96
N VAL A 421 18.32 0.75 -4.97
CA VAL A 421 18.19 1.56 -3.75
C VAL A 421 19.44 1.41 -2.88
N GLN A 422 19.92 0.19 -2.66
CA GLN A 422 21.18 -0.10 -1.95
C GLN A 422 22.38 0.62 -2.58
N TRP A 423 22.42 0.78 -3.90
CA TRP A 423 23.45 1.59 -4.58
C TRP A 423 23.45 3.06 -4.12
N CYS A 424 22.27 3.60 -3.76
CA CYS A 424 22.19 4.92 -3.14
C CYS A 424 22.91 4.99 -1.77
N PHE A 425 23.14 3.87 -1.12
CA PHE A 425 23.85 3.76 0.16
C PHE A 425 25.27 3.19 0.02
N GLY A 426 25.68 2.74 -1.18
CA GLY A 426 27.07 2.40 -1.49
C GLY A 426 27.28 1.00 -2.08
N LEU A 427 26.24 0.17 -2.19
CA LEU A 427 26.34 -1.13 -2.85
C LEU A 427 26.72 -0.97 -4.33
N PHE A 428 27.46 -1.94 -4.88
CA PHE A 428 27.87 -1.99 -6.29
C PHE A 428 28.77 -0.84 -6.80
N ASP A 429 29.21 0.06 -5.92
CA ASP A 429 30.10 1.18 -6.24
C ASP A 429 31.43 1.08 -5.48
N SER A 430 32.27 2.09 -5.63
CA SER A 430 33.55 2.24 -4.92
C SER A 430 33.58 3.57 -4.16
N PRO A 431 34.43 3.69 -3.11
CA PRO A 431 34.57 4.93 -2.38
C PRO A 431 35.03 6.06 -3.32
N GLN A 432 34.36 7.21 -3.23
CA GLN A 432 34.73 8.39 -4.01
C GLN A 432 35.92 9.11 -3.36
N PRO A 433 36.87 9.64 -4.16
CA PRO A 433 38.02 10.36 -3.64
C PRO A 433 37.66 11.60 -2.82
N GLN A 434 36.57 12.28 -3.21
CA GLN A 434 36.09 13.48 -2.52
C GLN A 434 34.89 13.12 -1.65
N ALA A 435 35.10 13.12 -0.34
CA ALA A 435 34.02 12.91 0.62
C ALA A 435 33.07 14.12 0.67
N THR A 436 31.79 13.85 0.83
CA THR A 436 30.77 14.88 1.07
C THR A 436 30.35 14.92 2.53
N LEU A 437 29.86 16.07 2.97
CA LEU A 437 29.46 16.29 4.36
C LEU A 437 28.36 15.32 4.85
N ARG A 438 27.47 14.86 3.96
CA ARG A 438 26.31 14.03 4.35
C ARG A 438 26.49 12.54 4.02
N LEU A 439 27.26 12.21 2.97
CA LEU A 439 27.40 10.83 2.50
C LEU A 439 28.83 10.28 2.64
N GLY A 440 29.79 11.10 3.06
CA GLY A 440 31.18 10.68 3.19
C GLY A 440 31.70 10.30 1.81
N THR A 441 32.38 9.15 1.71
CA THR A 441 32.91 8.61 0.45
C THR A 441 31.86 7.88 -0.39
N VAL A 442 30.62 7.75 0.07
CA VAL A 442 29.52 7.27 -0.80
C VAL A 442 29.25 8.32 -1.87
N ARG A 443 29.09 7.88 -3.13
CA ARG A 443 28.88 8.79 -4.26
C ARG A 443 27.68 9.70 -4.03
N ALA A 444 27.92 11.00 -4.03
CA ALA A 444 26.87 12.01 -3.98
C ALA A 444 26.31 12.31 -5.38
N ARG A 445 25.04 12.73 -5.42
CA ARG A 445 24.39 13.24 -6.62
C ARG A 445 23.60 14.50 -6.25
N SER A 446 24.01 15.65 -6.77
CA SER A 446 23.27 16.91 -6.57
C SER A 446 21.96 16.88 -7.37
N SER A 447 20.83 17.04 -6.68
CA SER A 447 19.51 17.20 -7.27
C SER A 447 19.44 18.47 -8.13
N GLU A 448 19.98 19.58 -7.63
CA GLU A 448 20.06 20.87 -8.34
C GLU A 448 20.83 20.75 -9.67
N ALA A 449 22.00 20.09 -9.65
CA ALA A 449 22.78 19.86 -10.87
C ALA A 449 22.08 18.92 -11.85
N HIS A 450 21.32 17.95 -11.35
CA HIS A 450 20.51 17.08 -12.20
C HIS A 450 19.32 17.84 -12.81
N LEU A 451 18.63 18.68 -12.03
CA LEU A 451 17.52 19.49 -12.53
C LEU A 451 17.96 20.40 -13.70
N ARG A 452 19.16 21.01 -13.61
CA ARG A 452 19.71 21.87 -14.68
C ARG A 452 19.94 21.19 -16.02
N ARG A 453 20.16 19.86 -16.04
CA ARG A 453 20.39 19.09 -17.28
C ARG A 453 19.15 18.37 -17.79
N LEU A 454 18.05 18.40 -17.04
CA LEU A 454 16.78 17.80 -17.40
C LEU A 454 15.92 18.83 -18.13
N ASN A 455 15.21 18.43 -19.18
CA ASN A 455 14.10 19.26 -19.66
C ASN A 455 12.96 19.21 -18.63
N VAL A 456 12.96 20.18 -17.71
CA VAL A 456 12.01 20.22 -16.59
C VAL A 456 10.57 20.42 -17.07
N MET A 457 10.36 21.13 -18.18
CA MET A 457 9.02 21.34 -18.74
C MET A 457 8.42 20.01 -19.20
N ASP A 458 9.14 19.28 -20.07
CA ASP A 458 8.68 18.00 -20.60
C ASP A 458 8.49 16.97 -19.48
N PHE A 459 9.43 16.93 -18.53
CA PHE A 459 9.30 16.05 -17.38
C PHE A 459 8.10 16.43 -16.49
N THR A 460 7.84 17.71 -16.27
CA THR A 460 6.66 18.16 -15.49
C THR A 460 5.36 17.80 -16.20
N ILE A 461 5.28 17.97 -17.53
CA ILE A 461 4.13 17.55 -18.33
C ILE A 461 3.91 16.05 -18.17
N TRP A 462 4.98 15.25 -18.26
CA TRP A 462 4.91 13.81 -18.01
C TRP A 462 4.39 13.50 -16.60
N VAL A 463 4.95 14.11 -15.56
CA VAL A 463 4.55 13.84 -14.17
C VAL A 463 3.10 14.27 -13.88
N LYS A 464 2.68 15.43 -14.39
CA LYS A 464 1.36 16.01 -14.11
C LYS A 464 0.26 15.52 -15.05
N ARG A 465 0.58 14.68 -16.04
CA ARG A 465 -0.42 14.13 -16.96
C ARG A 465 -1.58 13.46 -16.19
N PRO A 466 -2.82 13.57 -16.68
CA PRO A 466 -3.96 12.91 -16.06
C PRO A 466 -3.77 11.39 -16.03
N ARG A 467 -4.21 10.75 -14.95
CA ARG A 467 -4.45 9.31 -14.93
C ARG A 467 -5.79 9.06 -15.62
N GLY A 468 -5.93 8.01 -16.42
CA GLY A 468 -7.24 7.61 -16.95
C GLY A 468 -8.30 7.43 -15.84
N GLY A 469 -9.59 7.55 -16.18
CA GLY A 469 -10.72 7.17 -15.30
C GLY A 469 -11.42 8.31 -14.52
N VAL A 470 -10.70 9.14 -13.74
CA VAL A 470 -11.33 10.17 -12.87
C VAL A 470 -10.53 11.47 -12.86
N ALA A 471 -11.17 12.60 -13.21
CA ALA A 471 -10.52 13.91 -13.18
C ALA A 471 -10.90 14.74 -11.94
N ASP A 472 -12.19 14.71 -11.54
CA ASP A 472 -12.73 15.58 -10.49
C ASP A 472 -13.71 14.80 -9.58
N CYS A 473 -13.62 15.01 -8.27
CA CYS A 473 -14.42 14.31 -7.27
C CYS A 473 -15.00 15.27 -6.22
N LEU A 474 -16.31 15.19 -6.00
CA LEU A 474 -16.97 15.82 -4.85
C LEU A 474 -16.97 14.85 -3.68
N VAL A 475 -16.69 15.35 -2.48
CA VAL A 475 -16.77 14.58 -1.24
C VAL A 475 -17.67 15.29 -0.26
N ILE A 476 -18.75 14.64 0.18
CA ILE A 476 -19.63 15.22 1.20
C ILE A 476 -19.27 14.62 2.56
N GLY A 477 -18.82 15.48 3.48
CA GLY A 477 -18.27 15.16 4.79
C GLY A 477 -16.75 15.37 4.84
N ALA A 478 -16.30 16.28 5.70
CA ALA A 478 -14.90 16.56 6.01
C ALA A 478 -14.49 15.94 7.36
N GLY A 479 -15.04 14.76 7.67
CA GLY A 479 -14.54 13.86 8.70
C GLY A 479 -13.31 13.09 8.23
N MET A 480 -12.80 12.17 9.06
CA MET A 480 -11.61 11.39 8.70
C MET A 480 -11.78 10.55 7.43
N ALA A 481 -12.95 9.94 7.20
CA ALA A 481 -13.20 9.20 5.96
C ALA A 481 -13.10 10.08 4.72
N GLY A 482 -13.79 11.22 4.71
CA GLY A 482 -13.76 12.14 3.57
C GLY A 482 -12.39 12.80 3.35
N LEU A 483 -11.71 13.18 4.42
CA LEU A 483 -10.35 13.75 4.33
C LEU A 483 -9.33 12.72 3.84
N SER A 484 -9.39 11.48 4.33
CA SER A 484 -8.55 10.38 3.84
C SER A 484 -8.81 10.12 2.36
N ALA A 485 -10.08 10.03 1.94
CA ALA A 485 -10.43 9.82 0.54
C ALA A 485 -9.92 10.97 -0.35
N ALA A 486 -10.21 12.21 0.04
CA ALA A 486 -9.84 13.37 -0.77
C ALA A 486 -8.32 13.60 -0.83
N ARG A 487 -7.60 13.40 0.27
CA ARG A 487 -6.13 13.49 0.29
C ARG A 487 -5.52 12.43 -0.63
N THR A 488 -5.94 11.17 -0.51
CA THR A 488 -5.47 10.09 -1.39
C THR A 488 -5.72 10.42 -2.87
N LEU A 489 -6.93 10.85 -3.22
CA LEU A 489 -7.28 11.28 -4.58
C LEU A 489 -6.39 12.44 -5.07
N ALA A 490 -6.17 13.46 -4.23
CA ALA A 490 -5.34 14.62 -4.56
C ALA A 490 -3.86 14.26 -4.75
N ASP A 491 -3.31 13.35 -3.93
CA ASP A 491 -1.95 12.82 -4.11
C ASP A 491 -1.82 12.07 -5.45
N HIS A 492 -2.91 11.43 -5.88
CA HIS A 492 -3.03 10.75 -7.16
C HIS A 492 -3.33 11.70 -8.34
N GLY A 493 -3.46 13.01 -8.08
CA GLY A 493 -3.65 14.05 -9.09
C GLY A 493 -5.10 14.34 -9.46
N VAL A 494 -6.08 13.78 -8.75
CA VAL A 494 -7.50 14.05 -8.92
C VAL A 494 -7.88 15.34 -8.18
N GLN A 495 -8.61 16.23 -8.83
CA GLN A 495 -9.12 17.43 -8.15
C GLN A 495 -10.25 17.05 -7.22
N THR A 496 -10.22 17.57 -5.97
CA THR A 496 -11.22 17.23 -4.96
C THR A 496 -11.80 18.48 -4.33
N VAL A 497 -13.12 18.47 -4.14
CA VAL A 497 -13.85 19.51 -3.41
C VAL A 497 -14.65 18.85 -2.31
N LEU A 498 -14.36 19.24 -1.06
CA LEU A 498 -15.05 18.71 0.12
C LEU A 498 -16.13 19.69 0.58
N LEU A 499 -17.33 19.19 0.85
CA LEU A 499 -18.45 19.94 1.40
C LEU A 499 -18.79 19.41 2.80
N ASP A 500 -18.82 20.27 3.81
CA ASP A 500 -19.23 19.88 5.17
C ASP A 500 -20.13 20.94 5.82
N LYS A 501 -21.18 20.49 6.50
CA LYS A 501 -22.14 21.36 7.19
C LYS A 501 -21.58 22.00 8.46
N ALA A 502 -20.51 21.47 9.03
CA ALA A 502 -19.90 21.95 10.24
C ALA A 502 -19.06 23.22 10.00
N ARG A 503 -18.77 23.94 11.08
CA ARG A 503 -17.91 25.14 11.07
C ARG A 503 -16.41 24.82 10.90
N GLY A 504 -16.04 23.55 10.80
CA GLY A 504 -14.65 23.10 10.77
C GLY A 504 -14.55 21.61 10.51
N VAL A 505 -13.39 21.19 10.00
CA VAL A 505 -13.09 19.81 9.65
C VAL A 505 -12.90 18.91 10.87
N GLY A 506 -12.90 17.60 10.63
CA GLY A 506 -12.48 16.56 11.57
C GLY A 506 -13.59 15.72 12.16
N GLY A 507 -14.87 16.06 11.92
CA GLY A 507 -16.00 15.30 12.44
C GLY A 507 -15.81 14.98 13.92
N ARG A 508 -15.76 13.69 14.28
CA ARG A 508 -15.54 13.17 15.65
C ARG A 508 -14.25 13.66 16.33
N MET A 509 -13.25 14.07 15.58
CA MET A 509 -11.98 14.61 16.09
C MET A 509 -12.02 16.13 16.32
N ALA A 510 -13.18 16.76 16.23
CA ALA A 510 -13.31 18.19 16.46
C ALA A 510 -12.93 18.60 17.90
N THR A 511 -12.19 19.70 18.02
CA THR A 511 -11.71 20.31 19.25
C THR A 511 -12.48 21.62 19.47
N ARG A 512 -12.77 21.95 20.72
CA ARG A 512 -13.51 23.14 21.14
C ARG A 512 -12.68 23.97 22.10
N ARG A 513 -13.00 25.26 22.18
CA ARG A 513 -12.41 26.20 23.12
C ARG A 513 -13.51 26.87 23.92
N PHE A 514 -13.31 26.99 25.22
CA PHE A 514 -14.28 27.57 26.15
C PHE A 514 -13.54 28.04 27.40
N GLU A 515 -13.72 29.32 27.79
CA GLU A 515 -13.16 29.89 29.03
C GLU A 515 -11.64 29.61 29.19
N GLY A 516 -10.86 29.79 28.11
CA GLY A 516 -9.41 29.54 28.10
C GLY A 516 -9.01 28.06 28.00
N GLY A 517 -9.95 27.13 28.21
CA GLY A 517 -9.73 25.70 28.06
C GLY A 517 -9.84 25.21 26.62
N VAL A 518 -9.11 24.13 26.32
CA VAL A 518 -9.15 23.41 25.04
C VAL A 518 -9.65 21.99 25.30
N PHE A 519 -10.71 21.59 24.59
CA PHE A 519 -11.39 20.34 24.83
C PHE A 519 -11.46 19.52 23.55
N ASP A 520 -10.96 18.30 23.60
CA ASP A 520 -11.45 17.29 22.67
C ASP A 520 -12.80 16.84 23.22
N HIS A 521 -13.88 17.02 22.46
CA HIS A 521 -15.24 16.75 22.94
C HIS A 521 -15.85 15.47 22.37
N GLY A 522 -15.33 14.99 21.23
CA GLY A 522 -15.68 13.70 20.63
C GLY A 522 -14.62 12.65 20.94
N ALA A 523 -13.90 12.20 19.91
CA ALA A 523 -12.78 11.30 20.05
C ALA A 523 -11.70 11.93 20.94
N GLN A 524 -11.42 11.30 22.08
CA GLN A 524 -10.35 11.72 23.00
C GLN A 524 -8.98 11.25 22.52
N PHE A 525 -8.95 10.13 21.82
CA PHE A 525 -7.75 9.53 21.26
C PHE A 525 -8.16 8.64 20.10
N PHE A 526 -7.16 8.07 19.43
CA PHE A 526 -7.36 6.93 18.54
C PHE A 526 -6.27 5.88 18.78
N THR A 527 -6.54 4.67 18.31
CA THR A 527 -5.61 3.53 18.35
C THR A 527 -5.22 3.17 16.92
N VAL A 528 -4.10 2.48 16.80
CA VAL A 528 -3.59 1.93 15.54
C VAL A 528 -3.48 0.42 15.69
N ARG A 529 -4.04 -0.29 14.73
CA ARG A 529 -4.01 -1.75 14.61
C ARG A 529 -3.73 -2.18 13.17
N ASP A 530 -4.18 -1.39 12.20
CA ASP A 530 -3.93 -1.62 10.79
C ASP A 530 -2.59 -0.99 10.37
N PRO A 531 -1.71 -1.75 9.68
CA PRO A 531 -0.40 -1.24 9.26
C PRO A 531 -0.49 -0.07 8.25
N VAL A 532 -1.49 -0.07 7.35
CA VAL A 532 -1.68 1.02 6.37
C VAL A 532 -2.05 2.31 7.09
N PHE A 533 -2.95 2.25 8.07
CA PHE A 533 -3.28 3.41 8.90
C PHE A 533 -2.10 3.81 9.79
N GLY A 534 -1.38 2.85 10.36
CA GLY A 534 -0.24 3.08 11.24
C GLY A 534 0.87 3.89 10.60
N ARG A 535 1.15 3.68 9.32
CA ARG A 535 2.13 4.50 8.59
C ARG A 535 1.74 5.97 8.51
N ASN A 536 0.49 6.27 8.18
CA ASN A 536 0.01 7.65 8.17
C ASN A 536 0.11 8.30 9.56
N VAL A 537 -0.09 7.50 10.61
CA VAL A 537 0.10 7.96 11.99
C VAL A 537 1.57 8.23 12.30
N LEU A 538 2.51 7.41 11.84
CA LEU A 538 3.94 7.68 11.96
C LEU A 538 4.33 8.99 11.25
N ASN A 539 3.82 9.23 10.04
CA ASN A 539 4.05 10.47 9.31
C ASN A 539 3.56 11.71 10.09
N LEU A 540 2.35 11.64 10.64
CA LEU A 540 1.79 12.72 11.46
C LEU A 540 2.55 12.92 12.77
N ALA A 541 3.08 11.85 13.38
CA ALA A 541 3.87 11.93 14.60
C ALA A 541 5.24 12.58 14.32
N ASP A 542 5.89 12.19 13.23
CA ASP A 542 7.14 12.79 12.75
C ASP A 542 7.00 14.29 12.45
N ALA A 543 5.87 14.69 11.85
CA ALA A 543 5.52 16.08 11.62
C ALA A 543 5.08 16.85 12.88
N GLY A 544 5.05 16.21 14.06
CA GLY A 544 4.66 16.84 15.33
C GLY A 544 3.17 17.19 15.45
N VAL A 545 2.33 16.63 14.58
CA VAL A 545 0.88 16.88 14.54
C VAL A 545 0.16 16.10 15.64
N ILE A 546 0.65 14.90 15.94
CA ILE A 546 0.13 14.01 16.96
C ILE A 546 1.25 13.50 17.87
N SER A 547 0.88 13.01 19.05
CA SER A 547 1.80 12.39 19.99
C SER A 547 1.12 11.22 20.72
N ARG A 548 1.94 10.33 21.27
CA ARG A 548 1.46 9.28 22.16
C ARG A 548 0.90 9.91 23.43
N TRP A 549 -0.28 9.46 23.86
CA TRP A 549 -0.85 9.79 25.16
C TRP A 549 -0.55 8.72 26.21
N GLY A 550 -0.76 7.44 25.89
CA GLY A 550 -0.55 6.34 26.83
C GLY A 550 -0.87 4.98 26.20
N PHE A 551 -0.85 3.91 27.01
CA PHE A 551 -1.14 2.52 26.58
C PHE A 551 -2.45 1.95 27.13
N GLY A 552 -3.20 2.75 27.89
CA GLY A 552 -4.37 2.33 28.63
C GLY A 552 -4.77 3.43 29.61
N PHE A 553 -5.90 3.23 30.28
CA PHE A 553 -6.39 4.15 31.31
C PHE A 553 -7.03 3.33 32.41
N SER A 554 -6.74 3.65 33.67
CA SER A 554 -7.30 2.92 34.81
C SER A 554 -8.83 2.97 34.79
N GLY A 555 -9.47 1.82 34.99
CA GLY A 555 -10.89 1.77 35.31
C GLY A 555 -11.09 2.09 36.78
N ALA A 556 -12.00 3.00 37.13
CA ALA A 556 -12.26 3.31 38.55
C ALA A 556 -12.73 2.07 39.34
N ASP A 557 -13.41 1.14 38.65
CA ASP A 557 -13.96 -0.10 39.24
C ASP A 557 -13.40 -1.39 38.59
N VAL A 558 -12.45 -1.29 37.63
CA VAL A 558 -12.06 -2.41 36.75
C VAL A 558 -10.56 -2.75 36.81
N GLY A 559 -9.76 -1.99 37.57
CA GLY A 559 -8.30 -2.18 37.61
C GLY A 559 -7.59 -1.58 36.39
N ASP A 560 -6.34 -1.99 36.15
CA ASP A 560 -5.53 -1.53 35.01
C ASP A 560 -6.07 -2.10 33.68
N ASP A 561 -6.50 -1.24 32.75
CA ASP A 561 -6.99 -1.56 31.39
C ASP A 561 -5.87 -1.33 30.35
N SER A 562 -4.62 -1.62 30.72
CA SER A 562 -3.46 -1.55 29.81
C SER A 562 -3.50 -2.67 28.77
N ASP A 563 -4.39 -2.55 27.78
CA ASP A 563 -4.48 -3.47 26.64
C ASP A 563 -3.24 -3.42 25.69
N HIS A 564 -2.17 -2.77 26.14
CA HIS A 564 -0.88 -2.54 25.47
C HIS A 564 -0.94 -1.85 24.09
N HIS A 565 -2.11 -1.43 23.60
CA HIS A 565 -2.17 -0.67 22.36
C HIS A 565 -1.84 0.81 22.60
N THR A 566 -1.10 1.44 21.69
CA THR A 566 -0.78 2.86 21.79
C THR A 566 -2.02 3.72 21.53
N ARG A 567 -2.31 4.68 22.43
CA ARG A 567 -3.30 5.74 22.21
C ARG A 567 -2.61 7.02 21.75
N PHE A 568 -3.03 7.53 20.60
CA PHE A 568 -2.54 8.78 20.03
C PHE A 568 -3.52 9.92 20.25
N ARG A 569 -2.97 11.13 20.43
CA ARG A 569 -3.71 12.39 20.55
C ARG A 569 -3.08 13.46 19.67
N GLY A 570 -3.86 14.47 19.28
CA GLY A 570 -3.28 15.66 18.66
C GLY A 570 -2.48 16.49 19.67
N THR A 571 -1.36 17.07 19.25
CA THR A 571 -0.46 17.84 20.14
C THR A 571 -1.11 19.10 20.70
N ARG A 572 -2.08 19.68 19.96
CA ARG A 572 -2.89 20.85 20.36
C ARG A 572 -4.40 20.57 20.29
N GLY A 573 -4.79 19.31 20.48
CA GLY A 573 -6.14 18.80 20.32
C GLY A 573 -6.31 17.96 19.05
N MET A 574 -7.30 17.06 19.08
CA MET A 574 -7.53 16.04 18.06
C MET A 574 -7.79 16.57 16.66
N THR A 575 -8.23 17.83 16.51
CA THR A 575 -8.45 18.43 15.17
C THR A 575 -7.15 18.73 14.41
N GLN A 576 -5.97 18.63 15.05
CA GLN A 576 -4.70 18.85 14.36
C GLN A 576 -4.50 17.89 13.17
N GLY A 577 -4.78 16.59 13.36
CA GLY A 577 -4.69 15.59 12.28
C GLY A 577 -5.58 15.93 11.07
N PRO A 578 -6.90 16.09 11.27
CA PRO A 578 -7.80 16.51 10.20
C PRO A 578 -7.42 17.82 9.50
N LYS A 579 -6.95 18.83 10.26
CA LYS A 579 -6.49 20.09 9.66
C LYS A 579 -5.25 19.93 8.82
N TYR A 580 -4.35 19.04 9.23
CA TYR A 580 -3.15 18.71 8.48
C TYR A 580 -3.51 18.01 7.17
N LEU A 581 -4.40 17.01 7.21
CA LEU A 581 -4.89 16.33 5.99
C LEU A 581 -5.64 17.28 5.03
N ALA A 582 -6.33 18.28 5.57
CA ALA A 582 -7.04 19.30 4.80
C ALA A 582 -6.12 20.35 4.16
N GLN A 583 -4.82 20.36 4.45
CA GLN A 583 -3.89 21.32 3.85
C GLN A 583 -3.89 21.16 2.32
N ASP A 584 -4.00 22.30 1.65
CA ASP A 584 -4.03 22.42 0.19
C ASP A 584 -5.21 21.71 -0.51
N LEU A 585 -6.21 21.25 0.25
CA LEU A 585 -7.48 20.75 -0.30
C LEU A 585 -8.52 21.88 -0.33
N GLU A 586 -9.41 21.85 -1.33
CA GLU A 586 -10.55 22.76 -1.39
C GLU A 586 -11.67 22.25 -0.47
N VAL A 587 -11.95 22.98 0.61
CA VAL A 587 -12.95 22.61 1.62
C VAL A 587 -13.94 23.75 1.82
N HIS A 588 -15.22 23.48 1.53
CA HIS A 588 -16.33 24.39 1.81
C HIS A 588 -17.05 23.94 3.09
N LEU A 589 -16.98 24.79 4.10
CA LEU A 589 -17.59 24.57 5.41
C LEU A 589 -18.92 25.29 5.52
N GLN A 590 -19.78 24.86 6.45
CA GLN A 590 -21.16 25.35 6.60
C GLN A 590 -22.01 25.14 5.34
N VAL A 591 -21.70 24.10 4.56
CA VAL A 591 -22.45 23.68 3.38
C VAL A 591 -23.14 22.36 3.70
N LYS A 592 -24.46 22.38 3.85
CA LYS A 592 -25.26 21.17 4.01
C LYS A 592 -25.80 20.79 2.63
N ALA A 593 -25.39 19.62 2.12
CA ALA A 593 -26.02 19.07 0.93
C ALA A 593 -27.47 18.66 1.25
N ASP A 594 -28.41 19.21 0.49
CA ASP A 594 -29.84 18.93 0.64
C ASP A 594 -30.35 17.98 -0.44
N ARG A 595 -29.74 18.01 -1.63
CA ARG A 595 -30.07 17.15 -2.76
C ARG A 595 -28.85 16.91 -3.64
N ILE A 596 -28.79 15.77 -4.31
CA ILE A 596 -27.82 15.47 -5.36
C ILE A 596 -28.56 15.13 -6.66
N ALA A 597 -27.93 15.35 -7.81
CA ALA A 597 -28.48 14.96 -9.10
C ALA A 597 -27.41 14.38 -10.00
N ARG A 598 -27.82 13.38 -10.77
CA ARG A 598 -27.04 12.89 -11.90
C ARG A 598 -27.21 13.84 -13.08
N THR A 599 -26.11 14.20 -13.71
CA THR A 599 -26.04 15.03 -14.92
C THR A 599 -25.30 14.28 -16.04
N SER A 600 -25.32 14.80 -17.26
CA SER A 600 -24.52 14.24 -18.36
C SER A 600 -23.00 14.38 -18.15
N LYS A 601 -22.57 15.23 -17.22
CA LYS A 601 -21.16 15.53 -16.93
C LYS A 601 -20.66 14.91 -15.61
N GLY A 602 -21.54 14.24 -14.86
CA GLY A 602 -21.22 13.71 -13.53
C GLY A 602 -22.33 13.96 -12.53
N TRP A 603 -21.97 14.46 -11.36
CA TRP A 603 -22.84 14.76 -10.24
C TRP A 603 -22.92 16.26 -9.98
N GLU A 604 -24.10 16.70 -9.56
CA GLU A 604 -24.33 18.02 -9.01
C GLU A 604 -24.86 17.90 -7.58
N VAL A 605 -24.29 18.66 -6.66
CA VAL A 605 -24.69 18.71 -5.25
C VAL A 605 -25.28 20.07 -4.95
N PHE A 606 -26.50 20.12 -4.44
CA PHE A 606 -27.24 21.33 -4.12
C PHE A 606 -27.25 21.58 -2.61
N ALA A 607 -27.06 22.84 -2.20
CA ALA A 607 -27.19 23.29 -0.82
C ALA A 607 -27.99 24.60 -0.77
N GLY A 608 -29.10 24.60 -0.05
CA GLY A 608 -30.04 25.73 -0.06
C GLY A 608 -30.64 25.99 -1.45
N GLU A 609 -31.05 27.23 -1.71
CA GLU A 609 -31.77 27.59 -2.94
C GLU A 609 -30.85 27.88 -4.13
N ASP A 610 -29.68 28.50 -3.90
CA ASP A 610 -28.86 29.07 -4.98
C ASP A 610 -27.45 28.46 -5.13
N ALA A 611 -27.01 27.58 -4.22
CA ALA A 611 -25.65 27.04 -4.26
C ALA A 611 -25.61 25.60 -4.80
N SER A 612 -24.78 25.36 -5.80
CA SER A 612 -24.46 24.02 -6.28
C SER A 612 -22.98 23.84 -6.60
N TRP A 613 -22.53 22.59 -6.54
CA TRP A 613 -21.18 22.16 -6.90
C TRP A 613 -21.25 21.00 -7.87
N HIS A 614 -20.29 20.93 -8.79
CA HIS A 614 -20.22 19.90 -9.81
C HIS A 614 -18.93 19.08 -9.69
N GLY A 615 -19.03 17.78 -9.96
CA GLY A 615 -17.87 16.89 -10.09
C GLY A 615 -18.20 15.64 -10.89
N LYS A 616 -17.18 14.99 -11.46
CA LYS A 616 -17.39 13.79 -12.30
C LYS A 616 -17.74 12.56 -11.49
N SER A 617 -17.30 12.53 -10.24
CA SER A 617 -17.54 11.47 -9.26
C SER A 617 -17.95 12.06 -7.92
N LEU A 618 -18.58 11.24 -7.08
CA LEU A 618 -19.10 11.67 -5.78
C LEU A 618 -18.82 10.61 -4.70
N ILE A 619 -18.30 11.04 -3.55
CA ILE A 619 -18.14 10.23 -2.35
C ILE A 619 -19.03 10.79 -1.24
N LEU A 620 -19.81 9.92 -0.62
CA LEU A 620 -20.63 10.24 0.55
C LEU A 620 -19.97 9.67 1.81
N THR A 621 -19.59 10.54 2.75
CA THR A 621 -18.90 10.13 4.00
C THR A 621 -19.58 10.59 5.29
N MET A 622 -20.75 11.21 5.17
CA MET A 622 -21.60 11.54 6.31
C MET A 622 -22.14 10.28 6.99
N PRO A 623 -22.61 10.35 8.25
CA PRO A 623 -23.23 9.20 8.93
C PRO A 623 -24.35 8.56 8.11
N MET A 624 -24.45 7.23 8.10
CA MET A 624 -25.33 6.50 7.17
C MET A 624 -26.80 6.94 7.18
N PRO A 625 -27.43 7.27 8.32
CA PRO A 625 -28.79 7.83 8.31
C PRO A 625 -28.94 9.11 7.47
N GLN A 626 -27.90 9.96 7.40
CA GLN A 626 -27.89 11.15 6.54
C GLN A 626 -27.62 10.79 5.07
N VAL A 627 -26.87 9.72 4.80
CA VAL A 627 -26.72 9.21 3.42
C VAL A 627 -28.07 8.75 2.89
N VAL A 628 -28.81 7.95 3.67
CA VAL A 628 -30.14 7.46 3.29
C VAL A 628 -31.11 8.63 3.08
N GLU A 629 -31.13 9.61 3.98
CA GLU A 629 -31.95 10.82 3.84
C GLU A 629 -31.63 11.59 2.55
N LEU A 630 -30.34 11.78 2.24
CA LEU A 630 -29.92 12.49 1.03
C LEU A 630 -30.26 11.72 -0.25
N LEU A 631 -30.06 10.40 -0.27
CA LEU A 631 -30.43 9.55 -1.41
C LEU A 631 -31.94 9.55 -1.63
N ALA A 632 -32.73 9.49 -0.56
CA ALA A 632 -34.18 9.57 -0.61
C ALA A 632 -34.67 10.93 -1.13
N ALA A 633 -34.11 12.03 -0.62
CA ALA A 633 -34.42 13.39 -1.10
C ALA A 633 -34.00 13.66 -2.56
N SER A 634 -33.22 12.74 -3.14
CA SER A 634 -32.68 12.84 -4.50
C SER A 634 -33.27 11.79 -5.45
N ASP A 635 -34.27 11.00 -5.01
CA ASP A 635 -34.86 9.91 -5.78
C ASP A 635 -33.85 8.83 -6.24
N LEU A 636 -32.80 8.60 -5.44
CA LEU A 636 -31.72 7.65 -5.72
C LEU A 636 -31.68 6.46 -4.76
N ILE A 637 -32.54 6.43 -3.74
CA ILE A 637 -32.63 5.30 -2.82
C ILE A 637 -33.42 4.16 -3.47
N THR A 638 -32.79 2.99 -3.59
CA THR A 638 -33.43 1.74 -4.04
C THR A 638 -33.67 0.81 -2.85
N ASP A 639 -34.52 -0.20 -3.02
CA ASP A 639 -34.75 -1.22 -1.98
C ASP A 639 -33.44 -1.90 -1.55
N GLU A 640 -32.57 -2.23 -2.52
CA GLU A 640 -31.26 -2.83 -2.24
C GLU A 640 -30.37 -1.91 -1.39
N LEU A 641 -30.34 -0.61 -1.71
CA LEU A 641 -29.56 0.36 -0.93
C LEU A 641 -30.15 0.55 0.46
N GLN A 642 -31.48 0.55 0.58
CA GLN A 642 -32.18 0.65 1.85
C GLN A 642 -31.90 -0.56 2.74
N GLU A 643 -31.88 -1.78 2.18
CA GLU A 643 -31.53 -3.01 2.89
C GLU A 643 -30.08 -3.00 3.40
N LYS A 644 -29.15 -2.46 2.60
CA LYS A 644 -27.72 -2.41 2.97
C LYS A 644 -27.39 -1.28 3.95
N LEU A 645 -27.97 -0.08 3.77
CA LEU A 645 -27.62 1.11 4.54
C LEU A 645 -28.55 1.36 5.74
N GLY A 646 -29.83 1.02 5.62
CA GLY A 646 -30.86 1.27 6.65
C GLY A 646 -30.54 0.63 8.01
N PRO A 647 -30.00 -0.60 8.09
CA PRO A 647 -29.64 -1.22 9.36
C PRO A 647 -28.50 -0.53 10.12
N ILE A 648 -27.71 0.35 9.47
CA ILE A 648 -26.55 1.00 10.08
C ILE A 648 -27.00 2.18 10.94
N THR A 649 -26.99 1.98 12.26
CA THR A 649 -27.46 2.94 13.27
C THR A 649 -26.30 3.42 14.15
N TYR A 650 -26.54 4.48 14.93
CA TYR A 650 -25.51 5.12 15.74
C TYR A 650 -26.01 5.41 17.15
N TYR A 651 -25.11 5.30 18.13
CA TYR A 651 -25.34 5.84 19.46
C TYR A 651 -25.23 7.37 19.44
N PRO A 652 -26.16 8.09 20.07
CA PRO A 652 -25.95 9.49 20.42
C PRO A 652 -24.96 9.60 21.57
N CYS A 653 -24.30 10.75 21.71
CA CYS A 653 -23.39 11.05 22.80
C CYS A 653 -23.68 12.43 23.37
N ILE A 654 -23.63 12.53 24.69
CA ILE A 654 -23.68 13.77 25.44
C ILE A 654 -22.35 13.96 26.17
N ALA A 655 -21.74 15.13 26.00
CA ALA A 655 -20.48 15.50 26.60
C ALA A 655 -20.63 16.78 27.42
N LEU A 656 -20.20 16.75 28.69
CA LEU A 656 -20.05 17.94 29.53
C LEU A 656 -18.58 18.38 29.47
N LEU A 657 -18.35 19.61 29.03
CA LEU A 657 -17.03 20.23 29.03
C LEU A 657 -16.96 21.17 30.23
N ALA A 658 -16.04 20.93 31.17
CA ALA A 658 -15.97 21.67 32.42
C ALA A 658 -14.60 22.27 32.67
N ILE A 659 -14.58 23.49 33.21
CA ILE A 659 -13.42 24.16 33.78
C ILE A 659 -13.51 24.00 35.29
N LEU A 660 -12.43 23.52 35.90
CA LEU A 660 -12.30 23.33 37.33
C LEU A 660 -11.61 24.54 37.99
N GLU A 661 -11.81 24.71 39.30
CA GLU A 661 -11.08 25.72 40.09
C GLU A 661 -9.61 25.38 40.31
N GLY A 662 -9.24 24.11 40.21
CA GLY A 662 -7.89 23.58 40.40
C GLY A 662 -7.68 22.27 39.64
N PRO A 663 -6.55 21.56 39.86
CA PRO A 663 -6.26 20.28 39.22
C PRO A 663 -7.39 19.25 39.39
N SER A 664 -7.60 18.40 38.38
CA SER A 664 -8.67 17.40 38.41
C SER A 664 -8.46 16.29 39.45
N GLY A 665 -7.21 15.98 39.77
CA GLY A 665 -6.86 14.84 40.63
C GLY A 665 -6.99 13.47 39.95
N LEU A 666 -7.22 13.41 38.63
CA LEU A 666 -7.24 12.15 37.90
C LEU A 666 -5.86 11.47 37.92
N PRO A 667 -5.79 10.12 37.95
CA PRO A 667 -4.54 9.39 37.86
C PRO A 667 -3.86 9.64 36.50
N ASP A 668 -2.53 9.51 36.46
CA ASP A 668 -1.77 9.50 35.21
C ASP A 668 -2.29 8.38 34.28
N PRO A 669 -2.45 8.60 32.95
CA PRO A 669 -2.07 9.78 32.18
C PRO A 669 -3.18 10.84 32.03
N GLY A 670 -4.11 10.93 32.98
CA GLY A 670 -5.14 11.97 33.05
C GLY A 670 -6.48 11.58 32.43
N ALA A 671 -6.90 10.32 32.56
CA ALA A 671 -8.26 9.92 32.24
C ALA A 671 -8.69 8.67 33.01
N ILE A 672 -10.00 8.49 33.17
CA ILE A 672 -10.62 7.31 33.75
C ILE A 672 -11.80 6.83 32.90
N LYS A 673 -11.99 5.51 32.90
CA LYS A 673 -13.13 4.84 32.30
C LYS A 673 -14.04 4.29 33.39
N LEU A 674 -15.34 4.48 33.23
CA LEU A 674 -16.36 4.07 34.20
C LEU A 674 -17.27 3.01 33.60
N SER A 675 -17.64 2.01 34.42
CA SER A 675 -18.54 0.95 34.00
C SER A 675 -19.98 1.48 33.85
N ALA A 676 -20.79 0.83 33.03
CA ALA A 676 -22.20 1.19 32.89
C ALA A 676 -22.99 1.04 34.22
N ASN A 677 -22.48 0.25 35.17
CA ASN A 677 -23.11 0.03 36.47
C ASN A 677 -22.80 1.15 37.48
N THR A 678 -21.86 2.04 37.18
CA THR A 678 -21.37 3.07 38.11
C THR A 678 -22.15 4.39 37.99
N GLY A 679 -23.05 4.50 37.01
CA GLY A 679 -23.92 5.66 36.82
C GLY A 679 -23.86 6.24 35.40
N PRO A 680 -24.24 7.52 35.23
CA PRO A 680 -24.49 8.09 33.90
C PRO A 680 -23.21 8.45 33.13
N ILE A 681 -22.02 8.38 33.74
CA ILE A 681 -20.75 8.78 33.13
C ILE A 681 -19.99 7.54 32.65
N ALA A 682 -19.48 7.60 31.42
CA ALA A 682 -18.63 6.57 30.82
C ALA A 682 -17.14 6.89 30.90
N TRP A 683 -16.81 8.17 30.86
CA TRP A 683 -15.44 8.61 30.65
C TRP A 683 -15.21 10.01 31.18
N ILE A 684 -14.05 10.23 31.81
CA ILE A 684 -13.56 11.55 32.17
C ILE A 684 -12.10 11.66 31.71
N ALA A 685 -11.78 12.71 30.95
CA ALA A 685 -10.40 13.04 30.56
C ALA A 685 -10.03 14.46 31.00
N ASP A 686 -8.87 14.60 31.61
CA ASP A 686 -8.22 15.87 31.93
C ASP A 686 -7.42 16.36 30.71
N ASN A 687 -7.92 17.42 30.07
CA ASN A 687 -7.30 18.03 28.90
C ASN A 687 -6.03 18.84 29.23
N HIS A 688 -5.83 19.23 30.49
CA HIS A 688 -4.59 19.85 30.98
C HIS A 688 -3.48 18.82 31.17
N MET A 689 -3.75 17.68 31.84
CA MET A 689 -2.80 16.56 31.95
C MET A 689 -2.50 15.94 30.58
N LYS A 690 -3.53 15.83 29.74
CA LYS A 690 -3.37 15.52 28.32
C LYS A 690 -2.56 16.59 27.58
N GLY A 691 -2.22 17.73 28.15
CA GLY A 691 -1.29 18.71 27.56
C GLY A 691 -1.85 19.53 26.39
N ILE A 692 -3.17 19.55 26.18
CA ILE A 692 -3.81 20.36 25.12
C ILE A 692 -4.42 21.65 25.66
N SER A 693 -4.66 21.72 26.98
CA SER A 693 -5.24 22.86 27.68
C SER A 693 -4.28 23.43 28.75
N PRO A 694 -3.12 24.01 28.38
CA PRO A 694 -2.11 24.47 29.34
C PRO A 694 -2.56 25.65 30.21
N ASN A 695 -3.61 26.37 29.81
CA ASN A 695 -4.05 27.61 30.46
C ASN A 695 -5.31 27.44 31.33
N ALA A 696 -5.85 26.23 31.44
CA ALA A 696 -7.02 25.95 32.26
C ALA A 696 -7.11 24.48 32.65
N HIS A 697 -7.56 24.20 33.87
CA HIS A 697 -7.91 22.86 34.34
C HIS A 697 -9.22 22.41 33.70
N ALA A 698 -9.12 21.86 32.50
CA ALA A 698 -10.25 21.54 31.64
C ALA A 698 -10.49 20.03 31.58
N VAL A 699 -11.70 19.57 31.88
CA VAL A 699 -12.07 18.14 31.79
C VAL A 699 -13.21 17.92 30.79
N THR A 700 -13.12 16.83 30.02
CA THR A 700 -14.19 16.33 29.16
C THR A 700 -14.84 15.14 29.84
N ILE A 701 -16.15 15.19 30.03
CA ILE A 701 -16.94 14.14 30.66
C ILE A 701 -17.94 13.60 29.63
N HIS A 702 -17.86 12.30 29.28
CA HIS A 702 -18.86 11.66 28.41
C HIS A 702 -19.86 10.86 29.21
N ALA A 703 -21.12 11.01 28.84
CA ALA A 703 -22.18 10.15 29.36
C ALA A 703 -22.11 8.73 28.76
N GLN A 704 -22.71 7.78 29.45
CA GLN A 704 -22.97 6.43 28.93
C GLN A 704 -23.84 6.48 27.67
N PRO A 705 -23.68 5.54 26.73
CA PRO A 705 -24.48 5.50 25.50
C PRO A 705 -25.98 5.44 25.76
N ASP A 706 -26.42 4.57 26.68
CA ASP A 706 -27.84 4.39 26.98
C ASP A 706 -28.42 5.62 27.70
N PHE A 707 -27.68 6.18 28.66
CA PHE A 707 -28.06 7.44 29.31
C PHE A 707 -28.17 8.58 28.29
N SER A 708 -27.21 8.68 27.35
CA SER A 708 -27.24 9.66 26.27
C SER A 708 -28.45 9.49 25.37
N ALA A 709 -28.89 8.26 25.10
CA ALA A 709 -30.04 7.98 24.25
C ALA A 709 -31.36 8.35 24.93
N GLU A 710 -31.53 7.94 26.20
CA GLU A 710 -32.74 8.23 26.98
C GLU A 710 -32.92 9.73 27.26
N HIS A 711 -31.81 10.44 27.50
CA HIS A 711 -31.84 11.84 27.97
C HIS A 711 -31.48 12.85 26.87
N TYR A 712 -31.39 12.43 25.60
CA TYR A 712 -30.92 13.29 24.50
C TYR A 712 -31.77 14.57 24.32
N GLY A 713 -33.08 14.46 24.55
CA GLY A 713 -34.05 15.55 24.39
C GLY A 713 -34.16 16.50 25.59
N TRP A 714 -33.45 16.24 26.69
CA TRP A 714 -33.47 17.12 27.86
C TRP A 714 -32.76 18.45 27.58
N THR A 715 -33.21 19.53 28.25
CA THR A 715 -32.56 20.84 28.13
C THR A 715 -31.21 20.86 28.85
N ASP A 716 -30.38 21.86 28.56
CA ASP A 716 -29.06 21.99 29.19
C ASP A 716 -29.18 22.20 30.70
N GLU A 717 -30.21 22.91 31.15
CA GLU A 717 -30.51 23.20 32.56
C GLU A 717 -30.90 21.94 33.34
N GLN A 718 -31.56 20.99 32.67
CA GLN A 718 -31.94 19.71 33.28
C GLN A 718 -30.73 18.77 33.38
N LEU A 719 -29.91 18.72 32.33
CA LEU A 719 -28.91 17.67 32.17
C LEU A 719 -27.54 18.01 32.74
N ALA A 720 -27.12 19.27 32.66
CA ALA A 720 -25.79 19.67 33.07
C ALA A 720 -25.56 19.46 34.59
N PRO A 721 -26.51 19.75 35.49
CA PRO A 721 -26.37 19.46 36.92
C PRO A 721 -26.24 17.96 37.21
N VAL A 722 -26.99 17.12 36.51
CA VAL A 722 -26.97 15.65 36.68
C VAL A 722 -25.60 15.09 36.30
N MET A 723 -25.07 15.48 35.14
CA MET A 723 -23.73 15.05 34.71
C MET A 723 -22.62 15.59 35.62
N ALA A 724 -22.72 16.85 36.05
CA ALA A 724 -21.74 17.47 36.92
C ALA A 724 -21.70 16.78 38.30
N ALA A 725 -22.87 16.51 38.89
CA ALA A 725 -22.98 15.81 40.16
C ALA A 725 -22.42 14.38 40.06
N ALA A 726 -22.70 13.67 38.97
CA ALA A 726 -22.19 12.32 38.75
C ALA A 726 -20.67 12.25 38.52
N ALA A 727 -20.06 13.32 37.98
CA ALA A 727 -18.62 13.38 37.77
C ALA A 727 -17.84 13.78 39.04
N MET A 728 -18.47 14.51 39.96
CA MET A 728 -17.81 15.10 41.13
C MET A 728 -17.09 14.12 42.07
N PRO A 729 -17.58 12.88 42.31
CA PRO A 729 -16.85 11.90 43.11
C PRO A 729 -15.45 11.56 42.58
N TYR A 730 -15.18 11.83 41.30
CA TYR A 730 -13.92 11.52 40.63
C TYR A 730 -13.02 12.75 40.45
N LEU A 731 -13.43 13.93 40.93
CA LEU A 731 -12.72 15.18 40.74
C LEU A 731 -12.29 15.76 42.09
N ALA A 732 -11.03 16.16 42.20
CA ALA A 732 -10.47 16.80 43.40
C ALA A 732 -10.85 18.27 43.54
N SER A 733 -11.27 18.92 42.45
CA SER A 733 -11.63 20.34 42.42
C SER A 733 -13.06 20.54 41.89
N PRO A 734 -13.79 21.52 42.43
CA PRO A 734 -15.15 21.82 41.97
C PRO A 734 -15.18 22.37 40.54
N ILE A 735 -16.31 22.19 39.86
CA ILE A 735 -16.57 22.76 38.54
C ILE A 735 -16.92 24.25 38.67
N LYS A 736 -16.11 25.10 38.03
CA LYS A 736 -16.28 26.56 37.97
C LYS A 736 -17.22 27.00 36.86
N LYS A 737 -17.06 26.43 35.67
CA LYS A 737 -17.85 26.72 34.47
C LYS A 737 -18.03 25.43 33.66
N GLN A 738 -19.16 25.30 32.99
CA GLN A 738 -19.44 24.12 32.17
C GLN A 738 -20.29 24.44 30.97
N ILE A 739 -20.22 23.58 29.96
CA ILE A 739 -21.06 23.65 28.77
C ILE A 739 -21.32 22.25 28.21
N LEU A 740 -22.55 21.99 27.79
CA LEU A 740 -22.94 20.72 27.18
C LEU A 740 -22.74 20.71 25.67
N ARG A 741 -22.46 19.52 25.15
CA ARG A 741 -22.39 19.22 23.72
C ARG A 741 -23.12 17.91 23.46
N ARG A 742 -23.87 17.88 22.36
CA ARG A 742 -24.63 16.70 21.91
C ARG A 742 -24.19 16.30 20.52
N TRP A 743 -24.13 15.00 20.27
CA TRP A 743 -23.83 14.43 18.97
C TRP A 743 -24.81 13.31 18.67
N LYS A 744 -25.59 13.44 17.60
CA LYS A 744 -26.64 12.46 17.27
C LYS A 744 -26.07 11.16 16.72
N PHE A 745 -24.96 11.25 16.00
CA PHE A 745 -24.32 10.13 15.32
C PHE A 745 -22.85 10.03 15.77
N SER A 746 -22.63 9.50 16.97
CA SER A 746 -21.31 9.51 17.62
C SER A 746 -20.50 8.24 17.40
N LEU A 747 -21.14 7.08 17.49
CA LEU A 747 -20.49 5.79 17.35
C LEU A 747 -21.43 4.84 16.60
N PRO A 748 -21.01 4.21 15.50
CA PRO A 748 -21.80 3.17 14.86
C PRO A 748 -22.15 2.07 15.88
N LYS A 749 -23.43 1.72 15.94
CA LYS A 749 -23.96 0.63 16.77
C LYS A 749 -23.96 -0.69 16.01
N THR A 750 -24.28 -0.62 14.73
CA THR A 750 -24.28 -1.72 13.76
C THR A 750 -23.31 -1.39 12.64
N LEU A 751 -22.64 -2.40 12.10
CA LEU A 751 -21.59 -2.25 11.09
C LEU A 751 -21.94 -3.06 9.85
N SER A 752 -21.47 -2.57 8.69
CA SER A 752 -21.41 -3.39 7.48
C SER A 752 -20.28 -4.41 7.55
N THR A 753 -20.35 -5.41 6.67
CA THR A 753 -19.26 -6.37 6.42
C THR A 753 -18.29 -5.88 5.34
N GLN A 754 -18.64 -4.82 4.61
CA GLN A 754 -17.84 -4.24 3.54
C GLN A 754 -17.35 -2.84 3.92
N PRO A 755 -16.09 -2.47 3.60
CA PRO A 755 -15.51 -1.19 3.97
C PRO A 755 -16.08 0.00 3.18
N ILE A 756 -16.71 -0.25 2.04
CA ILE A 756 -17.38 0.74 1.19
C ILE A 756 -18.66 0.15 0.58
N LEU A 757 -19.51 1.00 0.02
CA LEU A 757 -20.63 0.59 -0.81
C LEU A 757 -20.66 1.41 -2.11
N PRO A 758 -20.23 0.83 -3.26
CA PRO A 758 -20.48 1.40 -4.56
C PRO A 758 -21.98 1.48 -4.83
N VAL A 759 -22.51 2.68 -5.06
CA VAL A 759 -23.92 2.91 -5.40
C VAL A 759 -24.11 2.85 -6.92
N GLN A 760 -23.15 3.41 -7.66
CA GLN A 760 -23.20 3.45 -9.11
C GLN A 760 -21.78 3.50 -9.69
N GLN A 761 -21.52 2.75 -10.76
CA GLN A 761 -20.24 2.80 -11.45
C GLN A 761 -20.10 4.03 -12.36
N TYR A 762 -21.15 4.42 -13.10
CA TYR A 762 -21.08 5.55 -14.06
C TYR A 762 -22.33 6.46 -14.06
N PRO A 763 -22.18 7.78 -13.80
CA PRO A 763 -21.02 8.40 -13.18
C PRO A 763 -20.77 7.82 -11.77
N PRO A 764 -19.50 7.73 -11.30
CA PRO A 764 -19.19 7.03 -10.06
C PRO A 764 -19.80 7.68 -8.82
N LEU A 765 -20.46 6.86 -7.98
CA LEU A 765 -20.94 7.25 -6.66
C LEU A 765 -20.65 6.12 -5.67
N VAL A 766 -19.99 6.45 -4.56
CA VAL A 766 -19.64 5.50 -3.50
C VAL A 766 -19.90 6.08 -2.11
N VAL A 767 -20.33 5.22 -1.20
CA VAL A 767 -20.51 5.53 0.22
C VAL A 767 -19.35 4.94 1.01
N ALA A 768 -18.84 5.73 1.96
CA ALA A 768 -17.77 5.37 2.88
C ALA A 768 -18.02 5.96 4.27
N GLY A 769 -17.35 5.48 5.30
CA GLY A 769 -17.47 5.99 6.65
C GLY A 769 -17.28 4.93 7.72
N ASP A 770 -17.39 5.34 8.98
CA ASP A 770 -17.22 4.47 10.14
C ASP A 770 -18.29 3.38 10.29
N GLY A 771 -19.49 3.60 9.75
CA GLY A 771 -20.52 2.55 9.67
C GLY A 771 -20.13 1.39 8.74
N LEU A 772 -19.17 1.61 7.84
CA LEU A 772 -18.69 0.65 6.86
C LEU A 772 -17.30 0.10 7.24
N GLY A 773 -16.31 0.98 7.47
CA GLY A 773 -14.95 0.57 7.82
C GLY A 773 -14.69 0.31 9.31
N GLY A 774 -15.69 0.55 10.17
CA GLY A 774 -15.60 0.28 11.59
C GLY A 774 -15.62 1.53 12.49
N PRO A 775 -15.93 1.35 13.78
CA PRO A 775 -16.36 2.45 14.64
C PRO A 775 -15.23 3.40 15.08
N ARG A 776 -13.96 3.03 14.84
CA ARG A 776 -12.77 3.81 15.23
C ARG A 776 -12.45 4.89 14.21
N ILE A 777 -11.56 5.81 14.58
CA ILE A 777 -10.97 6.77 13.63
C ILE A 777 -10.21 6.04 12.51
N GLU A 778 -9.49 4.98 12.87
CA GLU A 778 -8.83 4.06 11.92
C GLU A 778 -9.81 3.51 10.89
N GLY A 779 -10.93 2.92 11.32
CA GLY A 779 -11.94 2.37 10.41
C GLY A 779 -12.53 3.40 9.45
N ALA A 780 -12.77 4.63 9.93
CA ALA A 780 -13.19 5.73 9.07
C ALA A 780 -12.13 6.07 8.01
N ALA A 781 -10.86 6.16 8.39
CA ALA A 781 -9.76 6.47 7.46
C ALA A 781 -9.59 5.36 6.41
N LEU A 782 -9.60 4.08 6.83
CA LEU A 782 -9.49 2.92 5.95
C LEU A 782 -10.65 2.85 4.93
N SER A 783 -11.87 3.13 5.37
CA SER A 783 -13.03 3.25 4.46
C SER A 783 -12.85 4.39 3.45
N GLY A 784 -12.26 5.52 3.88
CA GLY A 784 -11.90 6.62 2.99
C GLY A 784 -10.87 6.22 1.94
N TYR A 785 -9.81 5.50 2.33
CA TYR A 785 -8.82 4.97 1.38
C TYR A 785 -9.46 3.99 0.41
N ALA A 786 -10.29 3.06 0.88
CA ALA A 786 -11.02 2.11 0.04
C ALA A 786 -11.92 2.81 -1.00
N ALA A 787 -12.59 3.90 -0.64
CA ALA A 787 -13.41 4.66 -1.59
C ALA A 787 -12.57 5.36 -2.66
N ALA A 788 -11.44 5.95 -2.27
CA ALA A 788 -10.50 6.53 -3.21
C ALA A 788 -9.89 5.48 -4.14
N GLY A 789 -9.45 4.35 -3.60
CA GLY A 789 -8.91 3.21 -4.33
C GLY A 789 -9.89 2.64 -5.35
N TRP A 790 -11.14 2.40 -4.93
CA TRP A 790 -12.21 1.97 -5.82
C TRP A 790 -12.43 2.96 -6.97
N LEU A 791 -12.53 4.27 -6.69
CA LEU A 791 -12.67 5.29 -7.74
C LEU A 791 -11.48 5.29 -8.71
N LEU A 792 -10.25 5.21 -8.19
CA LEU A 792 -9.03 5.19 -8.99
C LEU A 792 -8.90 3.90 -9.82
N SER A 793 -9.59 2.83 -9.43
CA SER A 793 -9.58 1.55 -10.15
C SER A 793 -10.51 1.51 -11.37
N LEU A 794 -11.50 2.41 -11.43
CA LEU A 794 -12.45 2.49 -12.53
C LEU A 794 -11.75 2.96 -13.83
N PRO A 795 -12.13 2.40 -14.99
CA PRO A 795 -11.56 2.77 -16.29
C PRO A 795 -11.97 4.16 -16.77
#